data_AF-A0A933RJQ7-F1
#
_entry.id   AF-A0A933RJQ7-F1
#
_cell.length_a   1.000
_cell.length_b   1.000
_cell.length_c   1.000
_cell.angle_alpha   90.00
_cell.angle_beta   90.00
_cell.angle_gamma   90.00
#
_symmetry.space_group_name_H-M   'P 1'
#
loop_
_entity.id
_entity.type
_entity.pdbx_description
1 polymer ?
#
loop_
_entity_poly.entity_id
_entity_poly.type
_entity_poly.pdbx_seq_one_letter_code
_entity_poly.pdbx_strand_id
1 'polypeptide(L)'
;MGRKSREKRLRREARNKRASELQLSEFQHPLAGIPADVLTQGLSELGRKQAEKFVATTSKAQELVVNIDPLCLMASMAAYGLTIGIGEDGSIARRNKQEILPAHVELVQALCLRLLADEHSHMPALPEVVQSVCDTLVDWSEQFHWKRLVQLEATAGEADRKRLAILEHMRLNTQVVRNWGYYDQVKRIALEVMAPLDARFEAHHGFRATDVIVIFDHLFHEWQNRINVHWNCLRGMMTAETLPEALAAYHSAFPDLVDTTDAFQMEMRRRRADLKTAKLMLLSHSDLRLPEICTFALSQVATDVGRPPDIVGKVLEKLGHRFGDLRGANVEHLFMSNPVWTKPIIKLDDGSYFCAMPQLFFAFLFESFLALAQETETLRSAYDDRRSDYLEHATAKLFEAAFPGATLTSNFKWQTPDRTQQFESDLIVQVDSFLILVEAKSGRVSPEARRGASGSLGEDIDRLLIEPSRQSQRLEEAIIAAKRGDAGTEEFIRTFPADLSTIHRVLRLSVTLDDIGFLQTNVNGLKEAGYVPTDLHVAPAVTLADLETVFDILVSQPERIHYWVRRSEWEGRADYMGDEIDLLGVYLKTGLNLGDLEFRKAHLVLVGESTPIDDYYEARREGISKERPRYRSTPWWQQMLHRLETQKPPRWIEAVVVLLCAGLKEQTEFEQRTKSVIADVKKNRERAASRNGLIYIPAKGRSEAIAALALMDTQIPERHRLMENLATHAFAEHTDVNQCVVVALNVDDLKYPYRSLACFTKPTQH
;
A
#
# COMPACT_ATOMS: atom_id res chain seq x y z
N MET A 1 33.57 -13.42 -25.91
CA MET A 1 32.20 -12.84 -25.88
C MET A 1 32.08 -11.77 -26.96
N GLY A 2 31.13 -11.91 -27.89
CA GLY A 2 30.99 -11.00 -29.04
C GLY A 2 30.51 -9.59 -28.68
N ARG A 3 30.85 -8.60 -29.50
CA ARG A 3 30.53 -7.17 -29.34
C ARG A 3 29.03 -6.92 -29.06
N LYS A 4 28.14 -7.69 -29.70
CA LYS A 4 26.68 -7.67 -29.45
C LYS A 4 26.27 -8.12 -28.05
N SER A 5 26.96 -9.10 -27.45
CA SER A 5 26.69 -9.56 -26.08
C SER A 5 27.11 -8.50 -25.05
N ARG A 6 28.24 -7.82 -25.29
CA ARG A 6 28.71 -6.71 -24.47
C ARG A 6 27.79 -5.49 -24.55
N GLU A 7 27.28 -5.14 -25.73
CA GLU A 7 26.29 -4.06 -25.89
C GLU A 7 24.94 -4.39 -25.26
N LYS A 8 24.48 -5.66 -25.34
CA LYS A 8 23.25 -6.10 -24.67
C LYS A 8 23.40 -6.05 -23.14
N ARG A 9 24.57 -6.42 -22.62
CA ARG A 9 24.92 -6.29 -21.19
C ARG A 9 24.99 -4.84 -20.76
N LEU A 10 25.67 -3.97 -21.50
CA LEU A 10 25.77 -2.54 -21.21
C LEU A 10 24.41 -1.83 -21.30
N ARG A 11 23.54 -2.22 -22.23
CA ARG A 11 22.15 -1.71 -22.29
C ARG A 11 21.31 -2.21 -21.12
N ARG A 12 21.51 -3.45 -20.66
CA ARG A 12 20.85 -3.99 -19.47
C ARG A 12 21.37 -3.32 -18.19
N GLU A 13 22.68 -3.11 -18.07
CA GLU A 13 23.31 -2.36 -16.97
C GLU A 13 22.86 -0.89 -16.95
N ALA A 14 22.79 -0.22 -18.11
CA ALA A 14 22.29 1.15 -18.23
C ALA A 14 20.78 1.26 -17.98
N ARG A 15 19.99 0.26 -18.39
CA ARG A 15 18.55 0.18 -18.08
C ARG A 15 18.32 -0.09 -16.59
N ASN A 16 19.11 -0.96 -15.98
CA ASN A 16 19.10 -1.20 -14.54
C ASN A 16 19.52 0.05 -13.76
N LYS A 17 20.50 0.81 -14.26
CA LYS A 17 20.94 2.09 -13.68
C LYS A 17 19.90 3.21 -13.83
N ARG A 18 19.16 3.25 -14.94
CA ARG A 18 18.02 4.18 -15.16
C ARG A 18 16.77 3.81 -14.37
N ALA A 19 16.49 2.52 -14.18
CA ALA A 19 15.45 2.03 -13.27
C ALA A 19 15.80 2.28 -11.79
N SER A 20 17.02 2.75 -11.54
CA SER A 20 17.62 2.90 -10.24
C SER A 20 17.40 4.30 -9.64
N GLU A 21 17.19 5.32 -10.47
CA GLU A 21 16.97 6.70 -10.02
C GLU A 21 15.46 7.02 -10.07
N LEU A 22 14.96 7.77 -9.09
CA LEU A 22 13.60 8.31 -9.13
C LEU A 22 13.50 9.26 -10.34
N GLN A 23 12.61 8.96 -11.29
CA GLN A 23 12.43 9.75 -12.49
C GLN A 23 11.18 10.61 -12.34
N LEU A 24 11.38 11.85 -11.90
CA LEU A 24 10.31 12.85 -11.85
C LEU A 24 10.30 13.64 -13.16
N SER A 25 9.11 13.80 -13.74
CA SER A 25 8.85 14.69 -14.86
C SER A 25 7.86 15.76 -14.45
N GLU A 26 8.24 17.02 -14.57
CA GLU A 26 7.35 18.16 -14.34
C GLU A 26 6.52 18.43 -15.60
N PHE A 27 5.22 18.57 -15.42
CA PHE A 27 4.30 19.01 -16.47
C PHE A 27 3.35 20.05 -15.88
N GLN A 28 3.08 21.10 -16.64
CA GLN A 28 2.04 22.06 -16.27
C GLN A 28 0.68 21.37 -16.44
N HIS A 29 -0.21 21.54 -15.47
CA HIS A 29 -1.57 21.00 -15.57
C HIS A 29 -2.21 21.48 -16.88
N PRO A 30 -2.82 20.60 -17.71
CA PRO A 30 -3.34 20.98 -19.04
C PRO A 30 -4.38 22.11 -19.01
N LEU A 31 -5.04 22.29 -17.86
CA LEU A 31 -6.06 23.32 -17.63
C LEU A 31 -5.52 24.54 -16.85
N ALA A 32 -4.20 24.63 -16.64
CA ALA A 32 -3.60 25.78 -15.97
C ALA A 32 -3.84 27.07 -16.77
N GLY A 33 -4.25 28.13 -16.09
CA GLY A 33 -4.54 29.43 -16.70
C GLY A 33 -5.98 29.60 -17.20
N ILE A 34 -6.81 28.56 -17.15
CA ILE A 34 -8.26 28.69 -17.38
C ILE A 34 -8.90 29.31 -16.12
N PRO A 35 -9.73 30.37 -16.24
CA PRO A 35 -10.45 30.94 -15.11
C PRO A 35 -11.30 29.89 -14.36
N ALA A 36 -11.31 29.96 -13.02
CA ALA A 36 -11.92 28.93 -12.19
C ALA A 36 -13.44 28.77 -12.43
N ASP A 37 -14.13 29.85 -12.75
CA ASP A 37 -15.54 29.88 -13.13
C ASP A 37 -15.79 29.17 -14.48
N VAL A 38 -14.98 29.48 -15.49
CA VAL A 38 -15.03 28.82 -16.81
C VAL A 38 -14.74 27.32 -16.69
N LEU A 39 -13.72 26.97 -15.89
CA LEU A 39 -13.38 25.56 -15.62
C LEU A 39 -14.53 24.84 -14.91
N THR A 40 -15.12 25.46 -13.90
CA THR A 40 -16.26 24.90 -13.15
C THR A 40 -17.45 24.65 -14.08
N GLN A 41 -17.78 25.60 -14.94
CA GLN A 41 -18.87 25.47 -15.91
C GLN A 41 -18.59 24.33 -16.92
N GLY A 42 -17.37 24.28 -17.46
CA GLY A 42 -16.97 23.23 -18.42
C GLY A 42 -17.00 21.83 -17.81
N LEU A 43 -16.49 21.67 -16.59
CA LEU A 43 -16.54 20.40 -15.86
C LEU A 43 -17.98 19.99 -15.51
N SER A 44 -18.83 20.95 -15.16
CA SER A 44 -20.24 20.68 -14.86
C SER A 44 -21.03 20.26 -16.11
N GLU A 45 -20.76 20.90 -17.26
CA GLU A 45 -21.34 20.49 -18.55
C GLU A 45 -20.87 19.09 -18.95
N LEU A 46 -19.59 18.77 -18.75
CA LEU A 46 -19.08 17.41 -18.91
C LEU A 46 -19.85 16.44 -18.00
N GLY A 47 -20.05 16.79 -16.73
CA GLY A 47 -20.84 16.00 -15.78
C GLY A 47 -22.26 15.71 -16.28
N ARG A 48 -22.97 16.71 -16.81
CA ARG A 48 -24.31 16.49 -17.40
C ARG A 48 -24.29 15.52 -18.58
N LYS A 49 -23.34 15.69 -19.51
CA LYS A 49 -23.18 14.76 -20.65
C LYS A 49 -22.88 13.34 -20.20
N GLN A 50 -22.08 13.17 -19.16
CA GLN A 50 -21.78 11.86 -18.60
C GLN A 50 -22.97 11.25 -17.84
N ALA A 51 -23.82 12.08 -17.20
CA ALA A 51 -25.07 11.63 -16.61
C ALA A 51 -26.06 11.08 -17.66
N GLU A 52 -26.18 11.74 -18.81
CA GLU A 52 -27.00 11.27 -19.94
C GLU A 52 -26.48 9.95 -20.50
N LYS A 53 -25.16 9.86 -20.73
CA LYS A 53 -24.51 8.62 -21.18
C LYS A 53 -24.66 7.49 -20.18
N PHE A 54 -24.54 7.77 -18.88
CA PHE A 54 -24.65 6.78 -17.81
C PHE A 54 -25.97 6.00 -17.89
N VAL A 55 -27.09 6.67 -18.17
CA VAL A 55 -28.40 6.01 -18.31
C VAL A 55 -28.40 5.04 -19.50
N ALA A 56 -27.92 5.48 -20.66
CA ALA A 56 -27.85 4.65 -21.86
C ALA A 56 -26.89 3.46 -21.68
N THR A 57 -25.72 3.68 -21.08
CA THR A 57 -24.74 2.63 -20.78
C THR A 57 -25.27 1.63 -19.75
N THR A 58 -26.05 2.10 -18.76
CA THR A 58 -26.73 1.22 -17.79
C THR A 58 -27.67 0.24 -18.50
N SER A 59 -28.55 0.74 -19.38
CA SER A 59 -29.45 -0.13 -20.16
C SER A 59 -28.67 -1.11 -21.03
N LYS A 60 -27.63 -0.63 -21.73
CA LYS A 60 -26.76 -1.48 -22.55
C LYS A 60 -26.08 -2.59 -21.74
N ALA A 61 -25.54 -2.27 -20.56
CA ALA A 61 -24.91 -3.26 -19.68
C ALA A 61 -25.92 -4.34 -19.25
N GLN A 62 -27.14 -3.94 -18.89
CA GLN A 62 -28.21 -4.88 -18.54
C GLN A 62 -28.65 -5.76 -19.72
N GLU A 63 -28.77 -5.20 -20.92
CA GLU A 63 -29.11 -5.96 -22.13
C GLU A 63 -28.02 -6.98 -22.50
N LEU A 64 -26.75 -6.62 -22.36
CA LEU A 64 -25.65 -7.51 -22.71
C LEU A 64 -25.61 -8.75 -21.81
N VAL A 65 -25.80 -8.61 -20.49
CA VAL A 65 -25.72 -9.74 -19.55
C VAL A 65 -26.89 -10.73 -19.67
N VAL A 66 -28.01 -10.34 -20.29
CA VAL A 66 -29.15 -11.25 -20.54
C VAL A 66 -28.83 -12.23 -21.68
N ASN A 67 -28.04 -11.81 -22.66
CA ASN A 67 -27.86 -12.53 -23.92
C ASN A 67 -26.71 -13.54 -23.92
N ILE A 68 -26.02 -13.72 -22.78
CA ILE A 68 -24.81 -14.54 -22.64
C ILE A 68 -24.95 -15.44 -21.42
N ASP A 69 -24.37 -16.63 -21.48
CA ASP A 69 -24.21 -17.49 -20.30
C ASP A 69 -23.42 -16.74 -19.20
N PRO A 70 -24.02 -16.53 -18.01
CA PRO A 70 -23.43 -15.70 -16.97
C PRO A 70 -22.14 -16.30 -16.42
N LEU A 71 -22.07 -17.63 -16.29
CA LEU A 71 -20.91 -18.32 -15.74
C LEU A 71 -19.72 -18.21 -16.69
N CYS A 72 -19.94 -18.42 -17.99
CA CYS A 72 -18.94 -18.25 -19.04
C CYS A 72 -18.44 -16.80 -19.07
N LEU A 73 -19.33 -15.81 -19.03
CA LEU A 73 -18.95 -14.40 -19.03
C LEU A 73 -18.06 -14.05 -17.82
N MET A 74 -18.50 -14.38 -16.60
CA MET A 74 -17.74 -14.08 -15.37
C MET A 74 -16.40 -14.80 -15.34
N ALA A 75 -16.37 -16.09 -15.69
CA ALA A 75 -15.14 -16.87 -15.72
C ALA A 75 -14.14 -16.34 -16.76
N SER A 76 -14.62 -15.92 -17.94
CA SER A 76 -13.78 -15.33 -18.99
C SER A 76 -13.19 -13.99 -18.55
N MET A 77 -14.02 -13.12 -17.98
CA MET A 77 -13.55 -11.83 -17.47
C MET A 77 -12.56 -11.99 -16.32
N ALA A 78 -12.78 -12.93 -15.40
CA ALA A 78 -11.84 -13.21 -14.33
C ALA A 78 -10.51 -13.77 -14.87
N ALA A 79 -10.58 -14.75 -15.77
CA ALA A 79 -9.40 -15.39 -16.35
C ALA A 79 -8.51 -14.41 -17.12
N TYR A 80 -9.09 -13.55 -17.96
CA TYR A 80 -8.32 -12.62 -18.80
C TYR A 80 -8.08 -11.24 -18.17
N GLY A 81 -8.99 -10.79 -17.31
CA GLY A 81 -8.92 -9.48 -16.67
C GLY A 81 -8.18 -9.47 -15.34
N LEU A 82 -8.23 -10.57 -14.57
CA LEU A 82 -7.76 -10.60 -13.18
C LEU A 82 -6.52 -11.47 -12.95
N THR A 83 -6.08 -12.27 -13.93
CA THR A 83 -4.81 -13.02 -13.83
C THR A 83 -3.61 -12.19 -14.29
N ILE A 84 -2.43 -12.47 -13.74
CA ILE A 84 -1.16 -11.90 -14.20
C ILE A 84 -0.12 -13.02 -14.26
N GLY A 85 0.64 -13.07 -15.37
CA GLY A 85 1.75 -14.01 -15.49
C GLY A 85 2.97 -13.57 -14.69
N ILE A 86 3.58 -14.52 -13.96
CA ILE A 86 4.85 -14.32 -13.25
C ILE A 86 5.92 -15.11 -14.01
N GLY A 87 7.01 -14.43 -14.39
CA GLY A 87 8.15 -15.06 -15.04
C GLY A 87 8.99 -15.90 -14.07
N GLU A 88 9.85 -16.77 -14.61
CA GLU A 88 10.76 -17.62 -13.80
C GLU A 88 11.71 -16.81 -12.89
N ASP A 89 11.99 -15.55 -13.25
CA ASP A 89 12.80 -14.62 -12.45
C ASP A 89 11.98 -13.79 -11.44
N GLY A 90 10.70 -14.14 -11.26
CA GLY A 90 9.77 -13.44 -10.39
C GLY A 90 9.36 -12.06 -10.92
N SER A 91 9.61 -11.76 -12.20
CA SER A 91 9.09 -10.55 -12.82
C SER A 91 7.60 -10.70 -13.14
N ILE A 92 6.81 -9.71 -12.74
CA ILE A 92 5.37 -9.68 -13.00
C ILE A 92 5.13 -9.07 -14.39
N ALA A 93 4.33 -9.74 -15.22
CA ALA A 93 3.92 -9.21 -16.51
C ALA A 93 3.11 -7.93 -16.32
N ARG A 94 3.53 -6.84 -16.98
CA ARG A 94 2.81 -5.56 -16.89
C ARG A 94 1.60 -5.56 -17.80
N ARG A 95 0.46 -5.13 -17.26
CA ARG A 95 -0.80 -4.99 -17.99
C ARG A 95 -0.85 -3.69 -18.82
N ASN A 96 -1.79 -3.63 -19.76
CA ASN A 96 -1.99 -2.52 -20.71
C ASN A 96 -3.05 -1.54 -20.20
N LYS A 97 -3.05 -0.28 -20.69
CA LYS A 97 -3.82 0.88 -20.18
C LYS A 97 -5.36 0.77 -20.02
N GLN A 98 -6.06 -0.19 -20.59
CA GLN A 98 -7.51 -0.37 -20.40
C GLN A 98 -7.75 -1.72 -19.73
N GLU A 99 -7.78 -1.69 -18.40
CA GLU A 99 -7.81 -2.92 -17.59
C GLU A 99 -9.21 -3.20 -17.06
N ILE A 100 -9.59 -4.48 -17.15
CA ILE A 100 -10.69 -5.00 -16.35
C ILE A 100 -10.21 -5.13 -14.91
N LEU A 101 -10.87 -4.38 -14.04
CA LEU A 101 -10.65 -4.40 -12.59
C LEU A 101 -11.60 -5.40 -11.92
N PRO A 102 -11.28 -5.88 -10.71
CA PRO A 102 -12.18 -6.74 -9.93
C PRO A 102 -13.60 -6.18 -9.82
N ALA A 103 -13.73 -4.86 -9.63
CA ALA A 103 -15.00 -4.14 -9.58
C ALA A 103 -15.89 -4.34 -10.82
N HIS A 104 -15.31 -4.49 -12.01
CA HIS A 104 -16.10 -4.74 -13.22
C HIS A 104 -16.71 -6.14 -13.21
N VAL A 105 -15.96 -7.14 -12.75
CA VAL A 105 -16.46 -8.52 -12.62
C VAL A 105 -17.51 -8.61 -11.49
N GLU A 106 -17.32 -7.89 -10.40
CA GLU A 106 -18.29 -7.76 -9.30
C GLU A 106 -19.62 -7.14 -9.78
N LEU A 107 -19.55 -6.11 -10.62
CA LEU A 107 -20.74 -5.48 -11.21
C LEU A 107 -21.48 -6.45 -12.13
N VAL A 108 -20.76 -7.20 -12.97
CA VAL A 108 -21.36 -8.23 -13.84
C VAL A 108 -22.02 -9.32 -13.02
N GLN A 109 -21.32 -9.85 -12.01
CA GLN A 109 -21.88 -10.87 -11.12
C GLN A 109 -23.16 -10.36 -10.45
N ALA A 110 -23.13 -9.15 -9.91
CA ALA A 110 -24.29 -8.56 -9.28
C ALA A 110 -25.46 -8.35 -10.25
N LEU A 111 -25.19 -7.93 -11.50
CA LEU A 111 -26.20 -7.79 -12.55
C LEU A 111 -26.81 -9.13 -12.94
N CYS A 112 -25.99 -10.17 -13.14
CA CYS A 112 -26.46 -11.52 -13.44
C CYS A 112 -27.35 -12.07 -12.31
N LEU A 113 -26.96 -11.87 -11.04
CA LEU A 113 -27.74 -12.29 -9.88
C LEU A 113 -29.11 -11.60 -9.73
N ARG A 114 -29.43 -10.58 -10.55
CA ARG A 114 -30.77 -9.96 -10.58
C ARG A 114 -31.76 -10.73 -11.43
N LEU A 115 -31.26 -11.55 -12.36
CA LEU A 115 -32.03 -12.37 -13.27
C LEU A 115 -32.27 -13.74 -12.64
N LEU A 116 -33.40 -14.37 -12.95
CA LEU A 116 -33.64 -15.76 -12.61
C LEU A 116 -32.81 -16.68 -13.51
N ALA A 117 -32.59 -17.92 -13.04
CA ALA A 117 -31.81 -18.91 -13.76
C ALA A 117 -32.33 -19.17 -15.20
N ASP A 118 -33.65 -19.14 -15.40
CA ASP A 118 -34.32 -19.36 -16.68
C ASP A 118 -34.38 -18.12 -17.60
N GLU A 119 -34.04 -16.94 -17.07
CA GLU A 119 -33.94 -15.69 -17.84
C GLU A 119 -32.58 -15.52 -18.52
N HIS A 120 -31.59 -16.36 -18.17
CA HIS A 120 -30.27 -16.34 -18.76
C HIS A 120 -30.23 -17.06 -20.11
N SER A 121 -29.47 -16.49 -21.04
CA SER A 121 -29.08 -17.17 -22.28
C SER A 121 -28.09 -18.29 -22.00
N HIS A 122 -28.15 -19.35 -22.80
CA HIS A 122 -27.13 -20.42 -22.82
C HIS A 122 -26.08 -20.20 -23.92
N MET A 123 -26.08 -19.03 -24.57
CA MET A 123 -25.09 -18.71 -25.58
C MET A 123 -23.71 -18.55 -24.93
N PRO A 124 -22.67 -19.21 -25.47
CA PRO A 124 -21.32 -19.08 -24.94
C PRO A 124 -20.81 -17.64 -25.06
N ALA A 125 -19.90 -17.25 -24.17
CA ALA A 125 -19.31 -15.92 -24.16
C ALA A 125 -18.29 -15.77 -25.31
N LEU A 126 -18.77 -15.43 -26.51
CA LEU A 126 -17.90 -15.19 -27.66
C LEU A 126 -16.97 -13.99 -27.42
N PRO A 127 -15.72 -14.00 -27.92
CA PRO A 127 -14.73 -12.96 -27.62
C PRO A 127 -15.20 -11.54 -27.93
N GLU A 128 -15.86 -11.31 -29.07
CA GLU A 128 -16.40 -9.99 -29.41
C GLU A 128 -17.47 -9.49 -28.43
N VAL A 129 -18.24 -10.42 -27.85
CA VAL A 129 -19.29 -10.08 -26.90
C VAL A 129 -18.68 -9.80 -25.52
N VAL A 130 -17.73 -10.62 -25.08
CA VAL A 130 -16.96 -10.37 -23.85
C VAL A 130 -16.27 -9.01 -23.93
N GLN A 131 -15.62 -8.70 -25.06
CA GLN A 131 -15.00 -7.39 -25.26
C GLN A 131 -16.04 -6.25 -25.20
N SER A 132 -17.21 -6.43 -25.82
CA SER A 132 -18.28 -5.43 -25.77
C SER A 132 -18.80 -5.17 -24.34
N VAL A 133 -18.91 -6.23 -23.53
CA VAL A 133 -19.24 -6.14 -22.11
C VAL A 133 -18.13 -5.39 -21.36
N CYS A 134 -16.88 -5.81 -21.53
CA CYS A 134 -15.71 -5.17 -20.94
C CYS A 134 -15.65 -3.67 -21.21
N ASP A 135 -15.73 -3.26 -22.48
CA ASP A 135 -15.70 -1.84 -22.89
C ASP A 135 -16.87 -1.07 -22.27
N THR A 136 -18.06 -1.67 -22.28
CA THR A 136 -19.26 -1.05 -21.70
C THR A 136 -19.10 -0.85 -20.19
N LEU A 137 -18.52 -1.79 -19.45
CA LEU A 137 -18.32 -1.68 -18.00
C LEU A 137 -17.26 -0.65 -17.61
N VAL A 138 -16.19 -0.53 -18.39
CA VAL A 138 -15.17 0.50 -18.21
C VAL A 138 -15.80 1.88 -18.38
N ASP A 139 -16.50 2.10 -19.51
CA ASP A 139 -17.23 3.33 -19.78
C ASP A 139 -18.25 3.63 -18.67
N TRP A 140 -18.99 2.61 -18.23
CA TRP A 140 -20.03 2.75 -17.21
C TRP A 140 -19.46 3.15 -15.84
N SER A 141 -18.34 2.54 -15.46
CA SER A 141 -17.61 2.82 -14.22
C SER A 141 -17.00 4.21 -14.20
N GLU A 142 -16.41 4.65 -15.31
CA GLU A 142 -15.94 6.03 -15.43
C GLU A 142 -17.12 7.01 -15.33
N GLN A 143 -18.18 6.80 -16.13
CA GLN A 143 -19.37 7.66 -16.14
C GLN A 143 -20.00 7.83 -14.76
N PHE A 144 -19.97 6.79 -13.91
CA PHE A 144 -20.47 6.86 -12.53
C PHE A 144 -19.79 7.96 -11.69
N HIS A 145 -18.49 8.19 -11.89
CA HIS A 145 -17.73 9.27 -11.24
C HIS A 145 -17.92 10.59 -11.95
N TRP A 146 -17.67 10.61 -13.27
CA TRP A 146 -17.67 11.86 -14.02
C TRP A 146 -19.03 12.56 -14.01
N LYS A 147 -20.15 11.83 -13.92
CA LYS A 147 -21.48 12.43 -13.83
C LYS A 147 -21.66 13.33 -12.59
N ARG A 148 -20.91 13.09 -11.52
CA ARG A 148 -21.00 13.85 -10.26
C ARG A 148 -20.36 15.23 -10.34
N LEU A 149 -19.59 15.52 -11.39
CA LEU A 149 -19.09 16.87 -11.65
C LEU A 149 -20.21 17.92 -11.77
N VAL A 150 -21.45 17.50 -12.05
CA VAL A 150 -22.63 18.39 -12.00
C VAL A 150 -22.81 19.06 -10.64
N GLN A 151 -22.31 18.45 -9.55
CA GLN A 151 -22.39 19.00 -8.19
C GLN A 151 -21.50 20.22 -7.99
N LEU A 152 -20.51 20.46 -8.87
CA LEU A 152 -19.62 21.62 -8.76
C LEU A 152 -20.38 22.96 -8.86
N GLU A 153 -21.52 22.98 -9.58
CA GLU A 153 -22.37 24.17 -9.71
C GLU A 153 -23.04 24.58 -8.39
N ALA A 154 -23.24 23.62 -7.48
CA ALA A 154 -23.87 23.84 -6.18
C ALA A 154 -22.86 24.21 -5.08
N THR A 155 -21.57 24.32 -5.39
CA THR A 155 -20.53 24.64 -4.39
C THR A 155 -20.52 26.12 -4.03
N ALA A 156 -20.51 26.43 -2.73
CA ALA A 156 -20.52 27.82 -2.25
C ALA A 156 -19.13 28.45 -2.15
N GLY A 157 -18.05 27.66 -2.28
CA GLY A 157 -16.68 28.14 -2.22
C GLY A 157 -15.62 27.05 -2.43
N GLU A 158 -14.35 27.42 -2.26
CA GLU A 158 -13.19 26.53 -2.48
C GLU A 158 -13.17 25.34 -1.50
N ALA A 159 -13.48 25.56 -0.22
CA ALA A 159 -13.55 24.49 0.78
C ALA A 159 -14.60 23.41 0.41
N ASP A 160 -15.75 23.80 -0.13
CA ASP A 160 -16.78 22.84 -0.55
C ASP A 160 -16.34 22.04 -1.78
N ARG A 161 -15.60 22.66 -2.71
CA ARG A 161 -14.99 21.94 -3.84
C ARG A 161 -13.95 20.93 -3.37
N LYS A 162 -13.15 21.29 -2.36
CA LYS A 162 -12.18 20.38 -1.74
C LYS A 162 -12.89 19.23 -1.04
N ARG A 163 -13.99 19.47 -0.31
CA ARG A 163 -14.83 18.41 0.26
C ARG A 163 -15.36 17.45 -0.79
N LEU A 164 -15.88 17.97 -1.91
CA LEU A 164 -16.33 17.11 -3.01
C LEU A 164 -15.18 16.28 -3.59
N ALA A 165 -14.01 16.86 -3.80
CA ALA A 165 -12.84 16.13 -4.29
C ALA A 165 -12.43 14.99 -3.35
N ILE A 166 -12.41 15.23 -2.03
CA ILE A 166 -12.15 14.20 -1.02
C ILE A 166 -13.21 13.09 -1.07
N LEU A 167 -14.50 13.43 -1.21
CA LEU A 167 -15.57 12.42 -1.31
C LEU A 167 -15.44 11.58 -2.58
N GLU A 168 -15.08 12.17 -3.72
CA GLU A 168 -14.85 11.43 -4.96
C GLU A 168 -13.61 10.53 -4.87
N HIS A 169 -12.54 10.99 -4.22
CA HIS A 169 -11.38 10.13 -3.95
C HIS A 169 -11.76 8.92 -3.08
N MET A 170 -12.65 9.08 -2.09
CA MET A 170 -13.14 7.97 -1.26
C MET A 170 -13.95 6.95 -2.06
N ARG A 171 -14.81 7.43 -2.96
CA ARG A 171 -15.56 6.57 -3.88
C ARG A 171 -14.66 5.84 -4.86
N LEU A 172 -13.67 6.53 -5.43
CA LEU A 172 -12.68 5.95 -6.34
C LEU A 172 -11.87 4.86 -5.66
N ASN A 173 -11.37 5.13 -4.44
CA ASN A 173 -10.66 4.12 -3.65
C ASN A 173 -11.56 2.90 -3.38
N THR A 174 -12.79 3.12 -2.92
CA THR A 174 -13.78 2.03 -2.70
C THR A 174 -14.02 1.21 -3.96
N GLN A 175 -14.03 1.82 -5.15
CA GLN A 175 -14.27 1.10 -6.40
C GLN A 175 -13.03 0.36 -6.90
N VAL A 176 -11.83 0.92 -6.76
CA VAL A 176 -10.63 0.40 -7.45
C VAL A 176 -9.76 -0.46 -6.53
N VAL A 177 -9.62 -0.09 -5.26
CA VAL A 177 -8.69 -0.74 -4.33
C VAL A 177 -9.37 -1.95 -3.71
N ARG A 178 -8.69 -3.10 -3.71
CA ARG A 178 -9.17 -4.37 -3.12
C ARG A 178 -8.20 -4.98 -2.12
N ASN A 179 -6.91 -4.65 -2.21
CA ASN A 179 -5.91 -5.21 -1.32
C ASN A 179 -5.52 -4.13 -0.31
N TRP A 180 -5.56 -4.48 0.97
CA TRP A 180 -5.09 -3.66 2.09
C TRP A 180 -3.79 -4.23 2.71
N GLY A 181 -3.21 -5.24 2.06
CA GLY A 181 -1.99 -5.93 2.45
C GLY A 181 -1.69 -7.09 1.51
N TYR A 182 -0.54 -7.73 1.66
CA TYR A 182 -0.18 -8.91 0.87
C TYR A 182 -0.97 -10.14 1.31
N TYR A 183 -1.26 -11.06 0.39
CA TYR A 183 -2.16 -12.20 0.61
C TYR A 183 -1.87 -13.00 1.90
N ASP A 184 -0.62 -13.45 2.08
CA ASP A 184 -0.24 -14.26 3.24
C ASP A 184 -0.39 -13.50 4.56
N GLN A 185 -0.13 -12.19 4.52
CA GLN A 185 -0.27 -11.30 5.67
C GLN A 185 -1.76 -11.11 6.02
N VAL A 186 -2.59 -10.82 5.02
CA VAL A 186 -4.05 -10.69 5.19
C VAL A 186 -4.64 -11.98 5.78
N LYS A 187 -4.26 -13.14 5.23
CA LYS A 187 -4.68 -14.45 5.74
C LYS A 187 -4.23 -14.69 7.18
N ARG A 188 -2.97 -14.37 7.52
CA ARG A 188 -2.44 -14.51 8.88
C ARG A 188 -3.22 -13.64 9.86
N ILE A 189 -3.40 -12.36 9.54
CA ILE A 189 -4.19 -11.42 10.35
C ILE A 189 -5.63 -11.93 10.53
N ALA A 190 -6.26 -12.41 9.45
CA ALA A 190 -7.60 -12.98 9.49
C ALA A 190 -7.71 -14.13 10.51
N LEU A 191 -6.80 -15.11 10.42
CA LEU A 191 -6.80 -16.27 11.30
C LEU A 191 -6.54 -15.85 12.76
N GLU A 192 -5.58 -14.97 13.01
CA GLU A 192 -5.27 -14.52 14.35
C GLU A 192 -6.44 -13.74 14.98
N VAL A 193 -7.11 -12.85 14.24
CA VAL A 193 -8.29 -12.13 14.71
C VAL A 193 -9.44 -13.10 14.98
N MET A 194 -9.74 -14.01 14.05
CA MET A 194 -10.97 -14.79 14.07
C MET A 194 -10.91 -16.07 14.90
N ALA A 195 -9.75 -16.72 15.05
CA ALA A 195 -9.65 -18.00 15.76
C ALA A 195 -10.18 -17.96 17.22
N PRO A 196 -9.93 -16.92 18.03
CA PRO A 196 -10.52 -16.82 19.37
C PRO A 196 -12.05 -16.71 19.39
N LEU A 197 -12.69 -16.41 18.25
CA LEU A 197 -14.14 -16.31 18.11
C LEU A 197 -14.77 -17.63 17.62
N ASP A 198 -13.98 -18.66 17.31
CA ASP A 198 -14.47 -19.91 16.73
C ASP A 198 -15.60 -20.56 17.52
N ALA A 199 -15.48 -20.66 18.84
CA ALA A 199 -16.52 -21.25 19.69
C ALA A 199 -17.84 -20.45 19.65
N ARG A 200 -17.76 -19.11 19.54
CA ARG A 200 -18.94 -18.24 19.45
C ARG A 200 -19.61 -18.35 18.08
N PHE A 201 -18.82 -18.41 17.01
CA PHE A 201 -19.33 -18.66 15.66
C PHE A 201 -19.93 -20.06 15.54
N GLU A 202 -19.28 -21.09 16.10
CA GLU A 202 -19.77 -22.47 16.05
C GLU A 202 -21.11 -22.60 16.79
N ALA A 203 -21.27 -21.92 17.93
CA ALA A 203 -22.52 -21.90 18.67
C ALA A 203 -23.68 -21.22 17.93
N HIS A 204 -23.40 -20.15 17.17
CA HIS A 204 -24.44 -19.35 16.49
C HIS A 204 -24.72 -19.81 15.06
N HIS A 205 -23.68 -19.99 14.26
CA HIS A 205 -23.76 -20.34 12.83
C HIS A 205 -23.64 -21.84 12.56
N GLY A 206 -23.15 -22.62 13.52
CA GLY A 206 -22.88 -24.05 13.33
C GLY A 206 -21.63 -24.33 12.51
N PHE A 207 -20.72 -23.36 12.38
CA PHE A 207 -19.37 -23.47 11.81
C PHE A 207 -18.43 -22.48 12.50
N ARG A 208 -17.12 -22.70 12.44
CA ARG A 208 -16.11 -21.82 13.04
C ARG A 208 -15.81 -20.63 12.14
N ALA A 209 -15.36 -19.52 12.71
CA ALA A 209 -14.92 -18.38 11.89
C ALA A 209 -13.72 -18.75 11.02
N THR A 210 -12.81 -19.58 11.54
CA THR A 210 -11.68 -20.14 10.79
C THR A 210 -12.08 -21.07 9.65
N ASP A 211 -13.25 -21.74 9.72
CA ASP A 211 -13.75 -22.57 8.61
C ASP A 211 -13.99 -21.72 7.37
N VAL A 212 -14.52 -20.50 7.53
CA VAL A 212 -14.74 -19.55 6.43
C VAL A 212 -13.42 -19.21 5.73
N ILE A 213 -12.39 -18.88 6.51
CA ILE A 213 -11.06 -18.49 5.99
C ILE A 213 -10.43 -19.66 5.23
N VAL A 214 -10.44 -20.86 5.82
CA VAL A 214 -9.83 -22.05 5.21
C VAL A 214 -10.55 -22.46 3.92
N ILE A 215 -11.87 -22.35 3.87
CA ILE A 215 -12.63 -22.64 2.65
C ILE A 215 -12.28 -21.65 1.55
N PHE A 216 -12.30 -20.35 1.80
CA PHE A 216 -11.96 -19.35 0.78
C PHE A 216 -10.48 -19.40 0.35
N ASP A 217 -9.58 -19.71 1.28
CA ASP A 217 -8.17 -19.99 0.99
C ASP A 217 -8.03 -21.16 0.02
N HIS A 218 -8.74 -22.27 0.28
CA HIS A 218 -8.76 -23.42 -0.63
C HIS A 218 -9.37 -23.06 -1.99
N LEU A 219 -10.51 -22.38 -2.04
CA LEU A 219 -11.14 -21.96 -3.31
C LEU A 219 -10.19 -21.11 -4.15
N PHE A 220 -9.46 -20.19 -3.53
CA PHE A 220 -8.48 -19.34 -4.21
C PHE A 220 -7.32 -20.16 -4.81
N HIS A 221 -6.69 -21.03 -4.02
CA HIS A 221 -5.56 -21.83 -4.50
C HIS A 221 -5.99 -22.87 -5.53
N GLU A 222 -7.17 -23.48 -5.37
CA GLU A 222 -7.67 -24.46 -6.32
C GLU A 222 -8.08 -23.79 -7.64
N TRP A 223 -8.69 -22.61 -7.59
CA TRP A 223 -8.92 -21.79 -8.79
C TRP A 223 -7.59 -21.46 -9.50
N GLN A 224 -6.58 -20.98 -8.76
CA GLN A 224 -5.25 -20.67 -9.30
C GLN A 224 -4.57 -21.91 -9.91
N ASN A 225 -4.68 -23.07 -9.25
CA ASN A 225 -4.15 -24.32 -9.76
C ASN A 225 -4.82 -24.73 -11.07
N ARG A 226 -6.16 -24.76 -11.11
CA ARG A 226 -6.95 -25.14 -12.29
C ARG A 226 -6.71 -24.21 -13.48
N ILE A 227 -6.65 -22.89 -13.27
CA ILE A 227 -6.39 -21.95 -14.36
C ILE A 227 -4.95 -22.06 -14.88
N ASN A 228 -3.98 -22.35 -14.01
CA ASN A 228 -2.61 -22.62 -14.43
C ASN A 228 -2.51 -23.92 -15.24
N VAL A 229 -3.19 -24.99 -14.82
CA VAL A 229 -3.28 -26.26 -15.58
C VAL A 229 -3.86 -26.00 -16.97
N HIS A 230 -4.95 -25.23 -17.04
CA HIS A 230 -5.59 -24.84 -18.30
C HIS A 230 -4.65 -24.06 -19.23
N TRP A 231 -3.98 -23.01 -18.75
CA TRP A 231 -3.04 -22.26 -19.59
C TRP A 231 -1.82 -23.08 -20.01
N ASN A 232 -1.34 -23.95 -19.12
CA ASN A 232 -0.18 -24.80 -19.41
C ASN A 232 -0.47 -25.85 -20.49
N CYS A 233 -1.66 -26.45 -20.50
CA CYS A 233 -2.01 -27.43 -21.54
C CYS A 233 -2.14 -26.75 -22.93
N LEU A 234 -2.58 -25.49 -22.98
CA LEU A 234 -2.67 -24.71 -24.21
C LEU A 234 -1.32 -24.21 -24.75
N ARG A 235 -0.24 -24.27 -23.95
CA ARG A 235 1.07 -23.73 -24.33
C ARG A 235 1.58 -24.30 -25.64
N GLY A 236 1.48 -25.63 -25.83
CA GLY A 236 1.92 -26.31 -27.05
C GLY A 236 1.19 -25.80 -28.30
N MET A 237 -0.13 -25.60 -28.20
CA MET A 237 -0.96 -25.01 -29.27
C MET A 237 -0.53 -23.57 -29.55
N MET A 238 -0.31 -22.76 -28.51
CA MET A 238 0.07 -21.35 -28.66
C MET A 238 1.47 -21.16 -29.26
N THR A 239 2.42 -22.05 -28.97
CA THR A 239 3.81 -21.97 -29.48
C THR A 239 4.01 -22.65 -30.84
N ALA A 240 3.07 -23.45 -31.32
CA ALA A 240 3.18 -24.16 -32.59
C ALA A 240 3.45 -23.23 -33.79
N GLU A 241 4.31 -23.64 -34.72
CA GLU A 241 4.70 -22.81 -35.87
C GLU A 241 3.83 -23.10 -37.10
N THR A 242 3.12 -24.23 -37.10
CA THR A 242 2.24 -24.63 -38.21
C THR A 242 0.82 -24.97 -37.73
N LEU A 243 -0.16 -24.87 -38.65
CA LEU A 243 -1.56 -25.19 -38.35
C LEU A 243 -1.76 -26.66 -37.95
N PRO A 244 -1.17 -27.66 -38.63
CA PRO A 244 -1.27 -29.06 -38.21
C PRO A 244 -0.69 -29.31 -36.82
N GLU A 245 0.45 -28.69 -36.48
CA GLU A 245 1.04 -28.78 -35.14
C GLU A 245 0.12 -28.19 -34.07
N ALA A 246 -0.45 -27.00 -34.33
CA ALA A 246 -1.35 -26.35 -33.38
C ALA A 246 -2.59 -27.21 -33.10
N LEU A 247 -3.17 -27.80 -34.14
CA LEU A 247 -4.35 -28.67 -34.02
C LEU A 247 -4.03 -29.99 -33.31
N ALA A 248 -2.90 -30.62 -33.62
CA ALA A 248 -2.47 -31.84 -32.94
C ALA A 248 -2.17 -31.59 -31.45
N ALA A 249 -1.50 -30.47 -31.13
CA ALA A 249 -1.23 -30.08 -29.75
C ALA A 249 -2.53 -29.79 -28.98
N TYR A 250 -3.50 -29.13 -29.62
CA TYR A 250 -4.81 -28.87 -29.01
C TYR A 250 -5.60 -30.15 -28.73
N HIS A 251 -5.62 -31.09 -29.69
CA HIS A 251 -6.28 -32.39 -29.52
C HIS A 251 -5.64 -33.22 -28.41
N SER A 252 -4.31 -33.18 -28.31
CA SER A 252 -3.58 -33.82 -27.21
C SER A 252 -3.83 -33.15 -25.85
N ALA A 253 -4.14 -31.85 -25.81
CA ALA A 253 -4.44 -31.13 -24.58
C ALA A 253 -5.85 -31.46 -24.04
N PHE A 254 -6.79 -31.82 -24.92
CA PHE A 254 -8.18 -32.11 -24.60
C PHE A 254 -8.61 -33.46 -25.20
N PRO A 255 -8.27 -34.58 -24.53
CA PRO A 255 -8.60 -35.93 -25.02
C PRO A 255 -10.11 -36.22 -25.03
N ASP A 256 -10.91 -35.39 -24.37
CA ASP A 256 -12.37 -35.41 -24.33
C ASP A 256 -13.05 -34.84 -25.59
N LEU A 257 -12.29 -34.27 -26.54
CA LEU A 257 -12.84 -33.77 -27.80
C LEU A 257 -13.44 -34.90 -28.65
N VAL A 258 -14.71 -34.72 -29.02
CA VAL A 258 -15.48 -35.69 -29.82
C VAL A 258 -15.02 -35.74 -31.29
N ASP A 259 -14.58 -34.61 -31.84
CA ASP A 259 -14.18 -34.48 -33.24
C ASP A 259 -12.73 -34.91 -33.48
N THR A 260 -12.41 -35.27 -34.74
CA THR A 260 -11.04 -35.62 -35.16
C THR A 260 -10.22 -34.37 -35.53
N THR A 261 -8.90 -34.48 -35.46
CA THR A 261 -7.98 -33.45 -35.97
C THR A 261 -8.26 -33.08 -37.42
N ASP A 262 -8.68 -34.04 -38.25
CA ASP A 262 -9.05 -33.82 -39.65
C ASP A 262 -10.33 -33.00 -39.80
N ALA A 263 -11.32 -33.21 -38.92
CA ALA A 263 -12.54 -32.40 -38.89
C ALA A 263 -12.22 -30.93 -38.55
N PHE A 264 -11.37 -30.70 -37.55
CA PHE A 264 -10.89 -29.35 -37.22
C PHE A 264 -10.10 -28.74 -38.39
N GLN A 265 -9.21 -29.50 -39.04
CA GLN A 265 -8.50 -29.02 -40.24
C GLN A 265 -9.46 -28.61 -41.36
N MET A 266 -10.51 -29.40 -41.60
CA MET A 266 -11.52 -29.10 -42.60
C MET A 266 -12.28 -27.82 -42.26
N GLU A 267 -12.63 -27.63 -40.99
CA GLU A 267 -13.30 -26.41 -40.52
C GLU A 267 -12.40 -25.17 -40.66
N MET A 268 -11.11 -25.27 -40.34
CA MET A 268 -10.15 -24.17 -40.53
C MET A 268 -10.02 -23.80 -42.01
N ARG A 269 -9.99 -24.81 -42.91
CA ARG A 269 -10.00 -24.57 -44.37
C ARG A 269 -11.30 -23.90 -44.82
N ARG A 270 -12.45 -24.37 -44.33
CA ARG A 270 -13.78 -23.81 -44.66
C ARG A 270 -13.87 -22.34 -44.28
N ARG A 271 -13.33 -21.97 -43.11
CA ARG A 271 -13.28 -20.58 -42.62
C ARG A 271 -12.13 -19.76 -43.19
N ARG A 272 -11.25 -20.36 -43.99
CA ARG A 272 -10.01 -19.73 -44.49
C ARG A 272 -9.16 -19.15 -43.35
N ALA A 273 -9.14 -19.83 -42.20
CA ALA A 273 -8.38 -19.40 -41.04
C ALA A 273 -6.89 -19.63 -41.28
N ASP A 274 -6.10 -18.55 -41.17
CA ASP A 274 -4.64 -18.67 -41.05
C ASP A 274 -4.26 -19.20 -39.66
N LEU A 275 -2.97 -19.47 -39.43
CA LEU A 275 -2.49 -20.00 -38.15
C LEU A 275 -2.91 -19.12 -36.96
N LYS A 276 -2.82 -17.79 -37.13
CA LYS A 276 -3.17 -16.84 -36.06
C LYS A 276 -4.67 -16.92 -35.74
N THR A 277 -5.52 -16.90 -36.76
CA THR A 277 -6.97 -17.00 -36.62
C THR A 277 -7.37 -18.34 -36.02
N ALA A 278 -6.75 -19.43 -36.47
CA ALA A 278 -6.98 -20.76 -35.92
C ALA A 278 -6.64 -20.83 -34.43
N LYS A 279 -5.48 -20.29 -34.00
CA LYS A 279 -5.11 -20.22 -32.57
C LYS A 279 -6.14 -19.45 -31.74
N LEU A 280 -6.64 -18.33 -32.24
CA LEU A 280 -7.69 -17.55 -31.56
C LEU A 280 -9.01 -18.31 -31.47
N MET A 281 -9.39 -19.05 -32.53
CA MET A 281 -10.58 -19.89 -32.50
C MET A 281 -10.45 -21.05 -31.51
N LEU A 282 -9.29 -21.71 -31.46
CA LEU A 282 -9.02 -22.81 -30.52
C LEU A 282 -8.99 -22.31 -29.07
N LEU A 283 -8.44 -21.11 -28.86
CA LEU A 283 -8.48 -20.42 -27.57
C LEU A 283 -9.92 -20.11 -27.14
N SER A 284 -10.72 -19.51 -28.02
CA SER A 284 -12.14 -19.26 -27.75
C SER A 284 -12.93 -20.55 -27.51
N HIS A 285 -12.57 -21.66 -28.17
CA HIS A 285 -13.18 -22.96 -27.91
C HIS A 285 -12.74 -23.55 -26.56
N SER A 286 -11.49 -23.34 -26.14
CA SER A 286 -11.06 -23.76 -24.81
C SER A 286 -11.74 -22.97 -23.69
N ASP A 287 -12.16 -21.73 -23.95
CA ASP A 287 -12.82 -20.87 -22.97
C ASP A 287 -14.16 -21.44 -22.47
N LEU A 288 -14.77 -22.36 -23.22
CA LEU A 288 -15.95 -23.12 -22.80
C LEU A 288 -15.70 -23.95 -21.52
N ARG A 289 -14.44 -24.17 -21.14
CA ARG A 289 -14.04 -24.88 -19.92
C ARG A 289 -13.79 -23.96 -18.72
N LEU A 290 -13.77 -22.63 -18.91
CA LEU A 290 -13.54 -21.68 -17.82
C LEU A 290 -14.62 -21.72 -16.72
N PRO A 291 -15.93 -21.93 -17.02
CA PRO A 291 -16.94 -22.09 -15.97
C PRO A 291 -16.62 -23.24 -15.00
N GLU A 292 -16.15 -24.37 -15.52
CA GLU A 292 -15.80 -25.56 -14.74
C GLU A 292 -14.62 -25.28 -13.80
N ILE A 293 -13.63 -24.51 -14.27
CA ILE A 293 -12.49 -24.07 -13.44
C ILE A 293 -12.98 -23.28 -12.22
N CYS A 294 -14.04 -22.51 -12.36
CA CYS A 294 -14.63 -21.69 -11.31
C CYS A 294 -15.75 -22.40 -10.51
N THR A 295 -16.04 -23.66 -10.80
CA THR A 295 -17.14 -24.42 -10.16
C THR A 295 -16.59 -25.49 -9.23
N PHE A 296 -17.12 -25.54 -8.02
CA PHE A 296 -16.62 -26.36 -6.92
C PHE A 296 -17.71 -27.29 -6.39
N ALA A 297 -17.42 -28.58 -6.37
CA ALA A 297 -18.29 -29.58 -5.76
C ALA A 297 -18.12 -29.56 -4.23
N LEU A 298 -19.23 -29.54 -3.49
CA LEU A 298 -19.24 -29.51 -2.03
C LEU A 298 -18.40 -30.63 -1.41
N SER A 299 -18.57 -31.86 -1.90
CA SER A 299 -17.86 -33.04 -1.40
C SER A 299 -16.35 -32.95 -1.60
N GLN A 300 -15.91 -32.37 -2.72
CA GLN A 300 -14.49 -32.19 -3.02
C GLN A 300 -13.88 -31.15 -2.08
N VAL A 301 -14.52 -29.97 -1.95
CA VAL A 301 -14.06 -28.92 -1.03
C VAL A 301 -13.97 -29.45 0.40
N ALA A 302 -15.02 -30.16 0.88
CA ALA A 302 -15.05 -30.76 2.20
C ALA A 302 -13.91 -31.76 2.45
N THR A 303 -13.62 -32.59 1.45
CA THR A 303 -12.50 -33.54 1.50
C THR A 303 -11.17 -32.81 1.59
N ASP A 304 -10.95 -31.81 0.73
CA ASP A 304 -9.67 -31.12 0.62
C ASP A 304 -9.36 -30.24 1.83
N VAL A 305 -10.37 -29.58 2.41
CA VAL A 305 -10.19 -28.79 3.64
C VAL A 305 -10.23 -29.64 4.92
N GLY A 306 -10.56 -30.93 4.82
CA GLY A 306 -10.67 -31.83 5.97
C GLY A 306 -11.81 -31.44 6.93
N ARG A 307 -12.94 -30.95 6.40
CA ARG A 307 -14.10 -30.52 7.20
C ARG A 307 -15.36 -31.31 6.79
N PRO A 308 -16.29 -31.57 7.73
CA PRO A 308 -17.53 -32.26 7.38
C PRO A 308 -18.33 -31.53 6.28
N PRO A 309 -18.95 -32.24 5.31
CA PRO A 309 -19.72 -31.62 4.24
C PRO A 309 -20.86 -30.71 4.72
N ASP A 310 -21.47 -30.99 5.88
CA ASP A 310 -22.52 -30.14 6.44
C ASP A 310 -21.97 -28.78 6.91
N ILE A 311 -20.76 -28.74 7.45
CA ILE A 311 -20.08 -27.50 7.88
C ILE A 311 -19.71 -26.66 6.65
N VAL A 312 -19.07 -27.28 5.66
CA VAL A 312 -18.72 -26.59 4.40
C VAL A 312 -19.98 -26.08 3.70
N GLY A 313 -21.04 -26.88 3.67
CA GLY A 313 -22.33 -26.50 3.10
C GLY A 313 -22.89 -25.26 3.80
N LYS A 314 -22.91 -25.21 5.13
CA LYS A 314 -23.38 -24.02 5.87
C LYS A 314 -22.60 -22.76 5.54
N VAL A 315 -21.27 -22.85 5.40
CA VAL A 315 -20.42 -21.71 5.02
C VAL A 315 -20.77 -21.23 3.61
N LEU A 316 -20.73 -22.12 2.62
CA LEU A 316 -21.03 -21.76 1.23
C LEU A 316 -22.47 -21.25 1.06
N GLU A 317 -23.41 -21.79 1.85
CA GLU A 317 -24.80 -21.29 1.89
C GLU A 317 -24.90 -19.87 2.46
N LYS A 318 -24.17 -19.55 3.54
CA LYS A 318 -24.20 -18.22 4.15
C LYS A 318 -23.54 -17.14 3.29
N LEU A 319 -22.46 -17.51 2.58
CA LEU A 319 -21.64 -16.62 1.77
C LEU A 319 -21.95 -16.69 0.25
N GLY A 320 -23.08 -17.30 -0.11
CA GLY A 320 -23.51 -17.44 -1.50
C GLY A 320 -24.88 -16.82 -1.80
N HIS A 321 -25.06 -16.46 -3.07
CA HIS A 321 -26.32 -16.03 -3.67
C HIS A 321 -26.86 -17.06 -4.67
N ARG A 322 -28.18 -17.07 -4.89
CA ARG A 322 -28.82 -17.72 -6.03
C ARG A 322 -29.15 -16.67 -7.10
N PHE A 323 -29.26 -17.11 -8.36
CA PHE A 323 -29.82 -16.27 -9.41
C PHE A 323 -31.23 -15.80 -9.01
N GLY A 324 -31.45 -14.48 -9.04
CA GLY A 324 -32.68 -13.82 -8.63
C GLY A 324 -32.62 -13.17 -7.24
N ASP A 325 -31.65 -13.54 -6.40
CA ASP A 325 -31.53 -12.99 -5.03
C ASP A 325 -31.36 -11.46 -5.03
N LEU A 326 -30.78 -10.88 -6.09
CA LEU A 326 -30.55 -9.45 -6.21
C LEU A 326 -31.58 -8.73 -7.09
N ARG A 327 -32.70 -9.36 -7.45
CA ARG A 327 -33.71 -8.79 -8.35
C ARG A 327 -34.18 -7.39 -7.92
N GLY A 328 -34.35 -7.17 -6.62
CA GLY A 328 -34.75 -5.88 -6.04
C GLY A 328 -33.62 -4.87 -5.81
N ALA A 329 -32.36 -5.23 -6.07
CA ALA A 329 -31.22 -4.35 -5.83
C ALA A 329 -31.24 -3.15 -6.80
N ASN A 330 -30.92 -1.96 -6.26
CA ASN A 330 -30.71 -0.77 -7.07
C ASN A 330 -29.35 -0.88 -7.77
N VAL A 331 -29.36 -0.83 -9.10
CA VAL A 331 -28.15 -0.96 -9.93
C VAL A 331 -27.09 0.08 -9.59
N GLU A 332 -27.50 1.33 -9.35
CA GLU A 332 -26.56 2.40 -9.04
C GLU A 332 -25.88 2.19 -7.66
N HIS A 333 -26.56 1.50 -6.73
CA HIS A 333 -25.96 1.20 -5.43
C HIS A 333 -24.89 0.12 -5.52
N LEU A 334 -24.90 -0.72 -6.57
CA LEU A 334 -23.91 -1.80 -6.75
C LEU A 334 -22.48 -1.27 -6.91
N PHE A 335 -22.29 -0.01 -7.30
CA PHE A 335 -20.95 0.57 -7.40
C PHE A 335 -20.27 0.76 -6.04
N MET A 336 -21.05 1.07 -5.00
CA MET A 336 -20.53 1.52 -3.70
C MET A 336 -21.01 0.67 -2.52
N SER A 337 -21.88 -0.31 -2.77
CA SER A 337 -22.47 -1.19 -1.77
C SER A 337 -22.90 -2.51 -2.41
N ASN A 338 -21.97 -3.15 -3.12
CA ASN A 338 -22.27 -4.38 -3.86
C ASN A 338 -22.48 -5.56 -2.89
N PRO A 339 -23.64 -6.25 -2.90
CA PRO A 339 -23.88 -7.41 -2.04
C PRO A 339 -22.86 -8.54 -2.23
N VAL A 340 -22.28 -8.66 -3.44
CA VAL A 340 -21.31 -9.71 -3.77
C VAL A 340 -20.00 -9.59 -2.98
N TRP A 341 -19.69 -8.41 -2.43
CA TRP A 341 -18.50 -8.20 -1.60
C TRP A 341 -18.47 -9.11 -0.37
N THR A 342 -19.64 -9.33 0.24
CA THR A 342 -19.78 -10.20 1.43
C THR A 342 -20.31 -11.59 1.08
N LYS A 343 -20.75 -11.80 -0.17
CA LYS A 343 -21.32 -13.06 -0.67
C LYS A 343 -20.86 -13.33 -2.11
N PRO A 344 -19.56 -13.65 -2.31
CA PRO A 344 -18.98 -13.77 -3.65
C PRO A 344 -19.34 -15.08 -4.37
N ILE A 345 -20.00 -16.03 -3.70
CA ILE A 345 -20.33 -17.34 -4.27
C ILE A 345 -21.70 -17.30 -4.97
N ILE A 346 -21.85 -18.05 -6.05
CA ILE A 346 -23.14 -18.35 -6.69
C ILE A 346 -23.47 -19.83 -6.46
N LYS A 347 -24.66 -20.10 -5.95
CA LYS A 347 -25.18 -21.45 -5.72
C LYS A 347 -25.88 -21.93 -6.99
N LEU A 348 -25.52 -23.10 -7.47
CA LEU A 348 -26.11 -23.70 -8.66
C LEU A 348 -27.18 -24.74 -8.26
N ASP A 349 -28.12 -25.00 -9.17
CA ASP A 349 -29.26 -25.88 -8.91
C ASP A 349 -28.87 -27.35 -8.74
N ASP A 350 -27.71 -27.75 -9.28
CA ASP A 350 -27.14 -29.09 -9.14
C ASP A 350 -26.43 -29.31 -7.78
N GLY A 351 -26.41 -28.29 -6.91
CA GLY A 351 -25.77 -28.33 -5.60
C GLY A 351 -24.27 -28.02 -5.62
N SER A 352 -23.70 -27.65 -6.76
CA SER A 352 -22.36 -27.11 -6.86
C SER A 352 -22.33 -25.59 -6.63
N TYR A 353 -21.12 -25.05 -6.46
CA TYR A 353 -20.90 -23.64 -6.14
C TYR A 353 -19.94 -23.00 -7.13
N PHE A 354 -20.36 -21.92 -7.78
CA PHE A 354 -19.52 -21.15 -8.69
C PHE A 354 -18.90 -19.95 -7.96
N CYS A 355 -17.61 -19.74 -8.13
CA CYS A 355 -16.90 -18.57 -7.60
C CYS A 355 -15.76 -18.16 -8.54
N ALA A 356 -16.00 -17.11 -9.34
CA ALA A 356 -15.00 -16.58 -10.27
C ALA A 356 -13.93 -15.69 -9.61
N MET A 357 -14.20 -15.22 -8.39
CA MET A 357 -13.28 -14.36 -7.63
C MET A 357 -13.18 -14.78 -6.15
N PRO A 358 -12.60 -15.95 -5.83
CA PRO A 358 -12.44 -16.36 -4.43
C PRO A 358 -11.66 -15.33 -3.59
N GLN A 359 -10.72 -14.61 -4.21
CA GLN A 359 -9.92 -13.55 -3.57
C GLN A 359 -10.76 -12.37 -3.06
N LEU A 360 -11.99 -12.17 -3.58
CA LEU A 360 -12.87 -11.07 -3.16
C LEU A 360 -13.22 -11.15 -1.68
N PHE A 361 -13.30 -12.35 -1.11
CA PHE A 361 -13.50 -12.54 0.32
C PHE A 361 -12.39 -11.89 1.15
N PHE A 362 -11.12 -12.01 0.74
CA PHE A 362 -10.00 -11.43 1.47
C PHE A 362 -9.93 -9.91 1.33
N ALA A 363 -10.41 -9.38 0.20
CA ALA A 363 -10.56 -7.94 -0.01
C ALA A 363 -11.59 -7.30 0.93
N PHE A 364 -12.68 -8.02 1.23
CA PHE A 364 -13.77 -7.60 2.12
C PHE A 364 -13.88 -8.51 3.35
N LEU A 365 -12.74 -8.90 3.91
CA LEU A 365 -12.64 -9.88 4.98
C LEU A 365 -13.44 -9.45 6.21
N PHE A 366 -13.13 -8.25 6.71
CA PHE A 366 -13.77 -7.69 7.88
C PHE A 366 -15.22 -7.30 7.60
N GLU A 367 -15.49 -6.88 6.38
CA GLU A 367 -16.76 -6.83 5.64
C GLU A 367 -17.70 -8.00 5.92
N SER A 368 -17.19 -9.15 5.50
CA SER A 368 -17.87 -10.43 5.52
C SER A 368 -18.07 -10.90 6.96
N PHE A 369 -17.06 -10.77 7.81
CA PHE A 369 -17.19 -11.17 9.22
C PHE A 369 -18.08 -10.25 10.03
N LEU A 370 -18.09 -8.95 9.75
CA LEU A 370 -19.08 -8.04 10.30
C LEU A 370 -20.49 -8.52 9.95
N ALA A 371 -20.73 -8.83 8.67
CA ALA A 371 -22.04 -9.23 8.20
C ALA A 371 -22.54 -10.50 8.91
N LEU A 372 -21.62 -11.42 9.24
CA LEU A 372 -21.91 -12.62 10.03
C LEU A 372 -22.04 -12.33 11.54
N ALA A 373 -21.26 -11.40 12.09
CA ALA A 373 -21.22 -11.09 13.52
C ALA A 373 -22.41 -10.23 13.96
N GLN A 374 -22.90 -9.34 13.10
CA GLN A 374 -23.98 -8.40 13.42
C GLN A 374 -25.37 -9.04 13.53
N GLU A 375 -25.51 -10.36 13.29
CA GLU A 375 -26.78 -11.07 13.51
C GLU A 375 -27.20 -11.07 14.99
N THR A 376 -26.26 -10.90 15.93
CA THR A 376 -26.55 -10.74 17.36
C THR A 376 -25.62 -9.72 18.01
N GLU A 377 -26.14 -8.97 19.00
CA GLU A 377 -25.36 -7.96 19.72
C GLU A 377 -24.17 -8.58 20.48
N THR A 378 -24.33 -9.79 21.01
CA THR A 378 -23.28 -10.48 21.76
C THR A 378 -22.11 -10.93 20.88
N LEU A 379 -22.38 -11.38 19.65
CA LEU A 379 -21.34 -11.74 18.70
C LEU A 379 -20.70 -10.49 18.09
N ARG A 380 -21.51 -9.45 17.84
CA ARG A 380 -21.04 -8.14 17.37
C ARG A 380 -20.03 -7.51 18.34
N SER A 381 -20.40 -7.39 19.61
CA SER A 381 -19.52 -6.84 20.65
C SER A 381 -18.24 -7.68 20.79
N ALA A 382 -18.35 -9.01 20.82
CA ALA A 382 -17.18 -9.87 20.91
C ALA A 382 -16.21 -9.72 19.72
N TYR A 383 -16.75 -9.50 18.53
CA TYR A 383 -15.96 -9.24 17.32
C TYR A 383 -15.25 -7.88 17.38
N ASP A 384 -15.94 -6.82 17.81
CA ASP A 384 -15.36 -5.48 17.93
C ASP A 384 -14.26 -5.45 19.02
N ASP A 385 -14.53 -6.03 20.20
CA ASP A 385 -13.55 -6.15 21.29
C ASP A 385 -12.30 -6.91 20.82
N ARG A 386 -12.51 -8.06 20.17
CA ARG A 386 -11.42 -8.90 19.67
C ARG A 386 -10.51 -8.17 18.69
N ARG A 387 -11.07 -7.33 17.83
CA ARG A 387 -10.31 -6.53 16.85
C ARG A 387 -9.49 -5.45 17.53
N SER A 388 -10.04 -4.77 18.53
CA SER A 388 -9.29 -3.78 19.32
C SER A 388 -8.11 -4.45 20.03
N ASP A 389 -8.40 -5.51 20.80
CA ASP A 389 -7.39 -6.27 21.52
C ASP A 389 -6.31 -6.81 20.58
N TYR A 390 -6.70 -7.33 19.41
CA TYR A 390 -5.76 -7.83 18.42
C TYR A 390 -4.78 -6.75 17.97
N LEU A 391 -5.30 -5.58 17.57
CA LEU A 391 -4.51 -4.52 16.99
C LEU A 391 -3.47 -3.99 17.98
N GLU A 392 -3.85 -3.79 19.24
CA GLU A 392 -2.93 -3.35 20.30
C GLU A 392 -1.79 -4.37 20.51
N HIS A 393 -2.14 -5.65 20.66
CA HIS A 393 -1.16 -6.72 20.89
C HIS A 393 -0.26 -6.96 19.67
N ALA A 394 -0.82 -6.94 18.46
CA ALA A 394 -0.07 -7.16 17.23
C ALA A 394 0.91 -5.99 16.97
N THR A 395 0.46 -4.76 17.18
CA THR A 395 1.30 -3.56 17.10
C THR A 395 2.46 -3.64 18.09
N ALA A 396 2.21 -3.98 19.36
CA ALA A 396 3.27 -4.13 20.37
C ALA A 396 4.31 -5.19 19.96
N LYS A 397 3.87 -6.36 19.48
CA LYS A 397 4.76 -7.43 18.99
C LYS A 397 5.58 -6.99 17.77
N LEU A 398 5.00 -6.23 16.85
CA LEU A 398 5.71 -5.68 15.69
C LEU A 398 6.83 -4.76 16.12
N PHE A 399 6.57 -3.84 17.05
CA PHE A 399 7.59 -2.94 17.59
C PHE A 399 8.67 -3.68 18.39
N GLU A 400 8.30 -4.70 19.17
CA GLU A 400 9.24 -5.52 19.93
C GLU A 400 10.23 -6.24 18.98
N ALA A 401 9.71 -6.83 17.89
CA ALA A 401 10.54 -7.46 16.87
C ALA A 401 11.36 -6.45 16.05
N ALA A 402 10.79 -5.27 15.78
CA ALA A 402 11.42 -4.23 14.99
C ALA A 402 12.50 -3.45 15.74
N PHE A 403 12.46 -3.41 17.08
CA PHE A 403 13.44 -2.68 17.87
C PHE A 403 14.01 -3.54 19.00
N PRO A 404 14.89 -4.51 18.67
CA PRO A 404 15.52 -5.33 19.69
C PRO A 404 16.31 -4.47 20.69
N GLY A 405 15.95 -4.59 21.97
CA GLY A 405 16.53 -3.81 23.07
C GLY A 405 15.79 -2.52 23.40
N ALA A 406 14.67 -2.23 22.74
CA ALA A 406 13.77 -1.15 23.11
C ALA A 406 13.01 -1.46 24.42
N THR A 407 12.64 -0.41 25.15
CA THR A 407 11.72 -0.51 26.28
C THR A 407 10.31 -0.23 25.78
N LEU A 408 9.41 -1.19 25.93
CA LEU A 408 8.01 -1.06 25.53
C LEU A 408 7.12 -0.97 26.77
N THR A 409 6.13 -0.08 26.74
CA THR A 409 5.09 0.02 27.77
C THR A 409 3.74 0.17 27.09
N SER A 410 2.89 -0.84 27.25
CA SER A 410 1.52 -0.82 26.75
C SER A 410 0.55 -0.29 27.80
N ASN A 411 -0.57 0.29 27.36
CA ASN A 411 -1.69 0.70 28.20
C ASN A 411 -1.25 1.65 29.33
N PHE A 412 -0.41 2.62 28.99
CA PHE A 412 0.15 3.56 29.96
C PHE A 412 -0.89 4.58 30.39
N LYS A 413 -1.21 4.59 31.69
CA LYS A 413 -2.18 5.52 32.27
C LYS A 413 -1.48 6.70 32.91
N TRP A 414 -1.95 7.90 32.59
CA TRP A 414 -1.41 9.14 33.14
C TRP A 414 -2.52 10.16 33.41
N GLN A 415 -2.21 11.16 34.22
CA GLN A 415 -3.14 12.22 34.59
C GLN A 415 -2.61 13.58 34.16
N THR A 416 -3.51 14.50 33.86
CA THR A 416 -3.16 15.91 33.63
C THR A 416 -2.47 16.51 34.86
N PRO A 417 -1.65 17.58 34.72
CA PRO A 417 -0.97 18.20 35.86
C PRO A 417 -1.89 18.66 36.99
N ASP A 418 -3.13 19.06 36.66
CA ASP A 418 -4.18 19.44 37.61
C ASP A 418 -4.98 18.24 38.18
N ARG A 419 -4.68 17.02 37.73
CA ARG A 419 -5.29 15.74 38.10
C ARG A 419 -6.81 15.65 37.87
N THR A 420 -7.34 16.45 36.95
CA THR A 420 -8.78 16.46 36.63
C THR A 420 -9.17 15.40 35.61
N GLN A 421 -8.23 14.96 34.77
CA GLN A 421 -8.46 13.99 33.71
C GLN A 421 -7.42 12.87 33.76
N GLN A 422 -7.86 11.66 33.43
CA GLN A 422 -7.01 10.49 33.26
C GLN A 422 -7.08 10.04 31.80
N PHE A 423 -5.92 9.74 31.23
CA PHE A 423 -5.75 9.25 29.88
C PHE A 423 -4.99 7.94 29.86
N GLU A 424 -5.12 7.23 28.75
CA GLU A 424 -4.44 5.98 28.44
C GLU A 424 -3.81 6.13 27.06
N SER A 425 -2.58 5.64 26.90
CA SER A 425 -1.89 5.56 25.62
C SER A 425 -1.53 4.10 25.34
N ASP A 426 -1.81 3.65 24.13
CA ASP A 426 -1.83 2.23 23.78
C ASP A 426 -0.42 1.62 23.82
N LEU A 427 0.58 2.31 23.27
CA LEU A 427 1.97 1.84 23.29
C LEU A 427 3.00 2.98 23.30
N ILE A 428 3.96 2.89 24.22
CA ILE A 428 5.14 3.75 24.30
C ILE A 428 6.38 2.88 24.02
N VAL A 429 7.22 3.31 23.08
CA VAL A 429 8.45 2.60 22.71
C VAL A 429 9.65 3.53 22.85
N GLN A 430 10.58 3.21 23.75
CA GLN A 430 11.86 3.93 23.87
C GLN A 430 12.96 3.17 23.12
N VAL A 431 13.60 3.83 22.16
CA VAL A 431 14.73 3.31 21.39
C VAL A 431 15.86 4.35 21.35
N ASP A 432 17.01 4.05 21.97
CA ASP A 432 18.12 5.01 22.11
C ASP A 432 17.62 6.34 22.72
N SER A 433 17.74 7.47 22.00
CA SER A 433 17.24 8.78 22.42
C SER A 433 15.87 9.14 21.85
N PHE A 434 15.17 8.20 21.21
CA PHE A 434 13.85 8.37 20.63
C PHE A 434 12.77 7.76 21.52
N LEU A 435 11.64 8.44 21.59
CA LEU A 435 10.40 7.92 22.16
C LEU A 435 9.33 7.90 21.08
N ILE A 436 8.73 6.75 20.82
CA ILE A 436 7.65 6.58 19.84
C ILE A 436 6.36 6.38 20.63
N LEU A 437 5.38 7.25 20.40
CA LEU A 437 4.03 7.18 20.96
C LEU A 437 3.12 6.63 19.88
N VAL A 438 2.53 5.46 20.13
CA VAL A 438 1.73 4.73 19.16
C VAL A 438 0.31 4.56 19.69
N GLU A 439 -0.67 5.01 18.90
CA GLU A 439 -2.10 4.83 19.20
C GLU A 439 -2.73 3.89 18.17
N ALA A 440 -3.48 2.90 18.63
CA ALA A 440 -4.13 1.87 17.83
C ALA A 440 -5.63 2.17 17.66
N LYS A 441 -6.15 2.05 16.43
CA LYS A 441 -7.59 2.21 16.12
C LYS A 441 -8.10 1.10 15.21
N SER A 442 -8.96 0.24 15.74
CA SER A 442 -9.57 -0.88 15.02
C SER A 442 -10.89 -0.53 14.31
N GLY A 443 -11.30 0.74 14.35
CA GLY A 443 -12.47 1.22 13.63
C GLY A 443 -12.29 1.17 12.11
N ARG A 444 -13.37 1.46 11.38
CA ARG A 444 -13.43 1.40 9.92
C ARG A 444 -14.19 2.59 9.35
N VAL A 445 -13.94 2.89 8.08
CA VAL A 445 -14.78 3.82 7.32
C VAL A 445 -16.18 3.21 7.15
N SER A 446 -17.21 3.95 7.54
CA SER A 446 -18.60 3.56 7.45
C SER A 446 -19.05 3.34 6.00
N PRO A 447 -20.01 2.43 5.74
CA PRO A 447 -20.61 2.28 4.41
C PRO A 447 -21.15 3.60 3.85
N GLU A 448 -21.69 4.46 4.71
CA GLU A 448 -22.19 5.79 4.38
C GLU A 448 -21.06 6.70 3.87
N ALA A 449 -19.93 6.74 4.57
CA ALA A 449 -18.75 7.50 4.15
C ALA A 449 -18.13 6.96 2.86
N ARG A 450 -18.09 5.63 2.66
CA ARG A 450 -17.64 5.02 1.38
C ARG A 450 -18.54 5.39 0.20
N ARG A 451 -19.85 5.53 0.44
CA ARG A 451 -20.81 6.08 -0.53
C ARG A 451 -20.67 7.60 -0.72
N GLY A 452 -19.80 8.25 0.05
CA GLY A 452 -19.47 9.67 0.04
C GLY A 452 -20.53 10.56 0.69
N ALA A 453 -21.09 10.12 1.82
CA ALA A 453 -21.82 11.00 2.73
C ALA A 453 -20.83 11.87 3.53
N SER A 454 -20.89 13.19 3.33
CA SER A 454 -19.91 14.14 3.92
C SER A 454 -19.89 14.13 5.45
N GLY A 455 -21.06 14.09 6.11
CA GLY A 455 -21.14 14.06 7.57
C GLY A 455 -20.50 12.82 8.17
N SER A 456 -20.88 11.63 7.67
CA SER A 456 -20.30 10.36 8.10
C SER A 456 -18.80 10.27 7.81
N LEU A 457 -18.33 10.83 6.68
CA LEU A 457 -16.89 10.88 6.41
C LEU A 457 -16.16 11.76 7.43
N GLY A 458 -16.74 12.90 7.82
CA GLY A 458 -16.18 13.75 8.88
C GLY A 458 -16.06 13.01 10.20
N GLU A 459 -17.10 12.30 10.62
CA GLU A 459 -17.10 11.47 11.84
C GLU A 459 -16.03 10.35 11.78
N ASP A 460 -15.88 9.71 10.62
CA ASP A 460 -14.85 8.68 10.42
C ASP A 460 -13.43 9.26 10.46
N ILE A 461 -13.19 10.43 9.85
CA ILE A 461 -11.90 11.14 9.92
C ILE A 461 -11.60 11.54 11.37
N ASP A 462 -12.60 12.06 12.08
CA ASP A 462 -12.44 12.45 13.49
C ASP A 462 -11.99 11.26 14.34
N ARG A 463 -12.70 10.14 14.23
CA ARG A 463 -12.44 8.92 15.03
C ARG A 463 -11.13 8.21 14.64
N LEU A 464 -10.82 8.12 13.35
CA LEU A 464 -9.74 7.26 12.84
C LEU A 464 -8.40 8.00 12.65
N LEU A 465 -8.42 9.33 12.53
CA LEU A 465 -7.22 10.13 12.24
C LEU A 465 -6.97 11.23 13.28
N ILE A 466 -7.99 12.01 13.62
CA ILE A 466 -7.83 13.21 14.48
C ILE A 466 -7.73 12.83 15.95
N GLU A 467 -8.63 12.00 16.45
CA GLU A 467 -8.65 11.55 17.85
C GLU A 467 -7.33 10.87 18.26
N PRO A 468 -6.80 9.84 17.56
CA PRO A 468 -5.50 9.26 17.90
C PRO A 468 -4.34 10.26 17.81
N SER A 469 -4.39 11.18 16.85
CA SER A 469 -3.40 12.26 16.76
C SER A 469 -3.43 13.19 17.97
N ARG A 470 -4.62 13.53 18.48
CA ARG A 470 -4.79 14.34 19.69
C ARG A 470 -4.43 13.57 20.96
N GLN A 471 -4.65 12.26 21.01
CA GLN A 471 -4.23 11.40 22.12
C GLN A 471 -2.70 11.43 22.26
N SER A 472 -1.98 11.08 21.19
CA SER A 472 -0.52 11.10 21.18
C SER A 472 0.07 12.51 21.36
N GLN A 473 -0.54 13.55 20.78
CA GLN A 473 -0.08 14.94 20.95
C GLN A 473 -0.16 15.39 22.42
N ARG A 474 -1.25 15.07 23.14
CA ARG A 474 -1.38 15.43 24.56
C ARG A 474 -0.29 14.82 25.42
N LEU A 475 0.09 13.57 25.13
CA LEU A 475 1.18 12.92 25.85
C LEU A 475 2.54 13.54 25.50
N GLU A 476 2.79 13.87 24.23
CA GLU A 476 3.99 14.61 23.82
C GLU A 476 4.10 15.97 24.55
N GLU A 477 3.01 16.73 24.62
CA GLU A 477 2.96 18.01 25.32
C GLU A 477 3.24 17.85 26.83
N ALA A 478 2.70 16.81 27.47
CA ALA A 478 2.98 16.49 28.88
C ALA A 478 4.46 16.14 29.11
N ILE A 479 5.07 15.38 28.19
CA ILE A 479 6.51 15.06 28.23
C ILE A 479 7.35 16.33 28.10
N ILE A 480 7.00 17.23 27.17
CA ILE A 480 7.72 18.50 26.97
C ILE A 480 7.60 19.37 28.22
N ALA A 481 6.40 19.52 28.79
CA ALA A 481 6.17 20.28 30.01
C ALA A 481 6.99 19.74 31.19
N ALA A 482 7.00 18.41 31.36
CA ALA A 482 7.79 17.73 32.39
C ALA A 482 9.30 17.97 32.21
N LYS A 483 9.80 17.92 30.97
CA LYS A 483 11.22 18.21 30.68
C LYS A 483 11.62 19.66 30.94
N ARG A 484 10.71 20.61 30.83
CA ARG A 484 10.94 22.02 31.19
C ARG A 484 10.90 22.25 32.71
N GLY A 485 10.39 21.30 33.48
CA GLY A 485 10.16 21.45 34.91
C GLY A 485 8.92 22.30 35.22
N ASP A 486 7.91 22.26 34.34
CA ASP A 486 6.65 22.98 34.57
C ASP A 486 5.95 22.43 35.84
N ALA A 487 5.32 23.32 36.62
CA ALA A 487 4.71 22.94 37.90
C ALA A 487 3.60 21.89 37.76
N GLY A 488 3.52 20.93 38.68
CA GLY A 488 2.51 19.86 38.68
C GLY A 488 2.88 18.63 37.86
N THR A 489 4.08 18.59 37.28
CA THR A 489 4.58 17.46 36.48
C THR A 489 5.34 16.42 37.30
N GLU A 490 5.53 16.62 38.61
CA GLU A 490 6.36 15.77 39.47
C GLU A 490 5.82 14.33 39.56
N GLU A 491 4.50 14.17 39.60
CA GLU A 491 3.84 12.87 39.57
C GLU A 491 4.05 12.17 38.22
N PHE A 492 3.86 12.92 37.13
CA PHE A 492 4.07 12.41 35.78
C PHE A 492 5.49 11.89 35.61
N ILE A 493 6.50 12.70 35.97
CA ILE A 493 7.92 12.32 35.92
C ILE A 493 8.19 11.04 36.72
N ARG A 494 7.60 10.91 37.92
CA ARG A 494 7.82 9.73 38.77
C ARG A 494 7.22 8.44 38.20
N THR A 495 6.09 8.56 37.49
CA THR A 495 5.34 7.41 36.96
C THR A 495 5.69 7.08 35.50
N PHE A 496 6.31 8.00 34.77
CA PHE A 496 6.61 7.83 33.36
C PHE A 496 7.59 6.66 33.15
N PRO A 497 7.38 5.79 32.14
CA PRO A 497 8.12 4.54 32.01
C PRO A 497 9.56 4.70 31.51
N ALA A 498 10.02 5.92 31.25
CA ALA A 498 11.34 6.23 30.72
C ALA A 498 12.00 7.41 31.45
N ASP A 499 13.34 7.43 31.44
CA ASP A 499 14.09 8.60 31.91
C ASP A 499 14.00 9.73 30.87
N LEU A 500 13.20 10.75 31.18
CA LEU A 500 12.98 11.92 30.32
C LEU A 500 14.26 12.67 29.94
N SER A 501 15.33 12.56 30.73
CA SER A 501 16.61 13.19 30.42
C SER A 501 17.33 12.53 29.24
N THR A 502 17.01 11.26 28.95
CA THR A 502 17.58 10.49 27.83
C THR A 502 16.81 10.67 26.53
N ILE A 503 15.56 11.15 26.61
CA ILE A 503 14.68 11.34 25.46
C ILE A 503 15.01 12.66 24.78
N HIS A 504 15.41 12.62 23.52
CA HIS A 504 15.74 13.82 22.73
C HIS A 504 14.67 14.14 21.70
N ARG A 505 14.01 13.11 21.14
CA ARG A 505 12.98 13.28 20.12
C ARG A 505 11.79 12.38 20.41
N VAL A 506 10.60 12.96 20.29
CA VAL A 506 9.32 12.23 20.34
C VAL A 506 8.83 12.05 18.90
N LEU A 507 8.36 10.85 18.58
CA LEU A 507 7.67 10.52 17.34
C LEU A 507 6.26 10.05 17.70
N ARG A 508 5.28 10.41 16.87
CA ARG A 508 3.90 9.97 17.04
C ARG A 508 3.49 9.13 15.83
N LEU A 509 2.73 8.07 16.06
CA LEU A 509 2.23 7.18 15.02
C LEU A 509 0.83 6.71 15.39
N SER A 510 -0.07 6.64 14.40
CA SER A 510 -1.37 5.98 14.55
C SER A 510 -1.39 4.70 13.71
N VAL A 511 -1.79 3.58 14.30
CA VAL A 511 -1.89 2.29 13.61
C VAL A 511 -3.35 1.88 13.49
N THR A 512 -3.77 1.49 12.29
CA THR A 512 -5.15 1.09 12.00
C THR A 512 -5.22 -0.38 11.59
N LEU A 513 -6.32 -1.06 11.91
CA LEU A 513 -6.50 -2.46 11.46
C LEU A 513 -7.04 -2.53 10.02
N ASP A 514 -8.01 -1.67 9.71
CA ASP A 514 -8.63 -1.59 8.38
C ASP A 514 -7.99 -0.45 7.58
N ASP A 515 -7.94 -0.62 6.27
CA ASP A 515 -7.58 0.48 5.37
C ASP A 515 -8.64 1.59 5.44
N ILE A 516 -8.18 2.81 5.72
CA ILE A 516 -9.01 4.03 5.70
C ILE A 516 -8.84 4.80 4.38
N GLY A 517 -8.25 4.14 3.38
CA GLY A 517 -7.96 4.66 2.05
C GLY A 517 -6.92 5.77 2.06
N PHE A 518 -7.00 6.64 1.06
CA PHE A 518 -6.10 7.78 0.87
C PHE A 518 -6.15 8.84 2.00
N LEU A 519 -7.01 8.68 3.02
CA LEU A 519 -7.07 9.60 4.16
C LEU A 519 -5.73 9.68 4.92
N GLN A 520 -4.98 8.57 4.96
CA GLN A 520 -3.68 8.48 5.63
C GLN A 520 -2.59 9.34 4.97
N THR A 521 -2.73 9.64 3.67
CA THR A 521 -1.70 10.31 2.86
C THR A 521 -2.14 11.67 2.31
N ASN A 522 -3.34 12.16 2.65
CA ASN A 522 -3.91 13.39 2.11
C ASN A 522 -4.34 14.41 3.19
N VAL A 523 -3.59 14.53 4.30
CA VAL A 523 -3.95 15.46 5.39
C VAL A 523 -4.05 16.91 4.91
N ASN A 524 -3.21 17.33 3.97
CA ASN A 524 -3.30 18.68 3.37
C ASN A 524 -4.67 18.91 2.71
N GLY A 525 -5.13 17.99 1.87
CA GLY A 525 -6.46 18.06 1.28
C GLY A 525 -7.58 18.02 2.32
N LEU A 526 -7.42 17.25 3.40
CA LEU A 526 -8.38 17.20 4.50
C LEU A 526 -8.46 18.50 5.31
N LYS A 527 -7.33 19.20 5.49
CA LYS A 527 -7.28 20.54 6.09
C LYS A 527 -7.97 21.57 5.21
N GLU A 528 -7.69 21.55 3.90
CA GLU A 528 -8.32 22.45 2.93
C GLU A 528 -9.84 22.20 2.81
N ALA A 529 -10.27 20.95 2.96
CA ALA A 529 -11.69 20.57 3.03
C ALA A 529 -12.35 20.89 4.39
N GLY A 530 -11.58 21.32 5.39
CA GLY A 530 -12.08 21.63 6.72
C GLY A 530 -12.54 20.42 7.52
N TYR A 531 -12.09 19.20 7.18
CA TYR A 531 -12.27 18.01 8.01
C TYR A 531 -11.22 17.96 9.13
N VAL A 532 -10.01 18.45 8.88
CA VAL A 532 -8.91 18.48 9.86
C VAL A 532 -8.62 19.93 10.27
N PRO A 533 -8.46 20.23 11.57
CA PRO A 533 -8.03 21.55 12.03
C PRO A 533 -6.69 21.95 11.41
N THR A 534 -6.56 23.21 11.00
CA THR A 534 -5.37 23.70 10.27
C THR A 534 -4.11 23.67 11.14
N ASP A 535 -4.26 23.92 12.43
CA ASP A 535 -3.23 23.96 13.47
C ASP A 535 -2.81 22.58 14.00
N LEU A 536 -3.64 21.55 13.79
CA LEU A 536 -3.33 20.19 14.23
C LEU A 536 -2.18 19.60 13.40
N HIS A 537 -1.09 19.20 14.05
CA HIS A 537 -0.08 18.35 13.44
C HIS A 537 -0.51 16.88 13.58
N VAL A 538 -1.14 16.37 12.53
CA VAL A 538 -1.63 14.99 12.47
C VAL A 538 -0.44 14.03 12.57
N ALA A 539 -0.55 13.03 13.44
CA ALA A 539 0.45 11.96 13.48
C ALA A 539 0.29 11.09 12.22
N PRO A 540 1.38 10.64 11.57
CA PRO A 540 1.27 9.68 10.48
C PRO A 540 0.37 8.50 10.87
N ALA A 541 -0.55 8.14 9.99
CA ALA A 541 -1.41 6.99 10.13
C ALA A 541 -0.98 5.90 9.15
N VAL A 542 -1.00 4.65 9.58
CA VAL A 542 -0.60 3.49 8.77
C VAL A 542 -1.44 2.27 9.12
N THR A 543 -1.69 1.38 8.18
CA THR A 543 -2.33 0.09 8.48
C THR A 543 -1.34 -0.85 9.18
N LEU A 544 -1.84 -1.81 9.96
CA LEU A 544 -1.01 -2.85 10.56
C LEU A 544 -0.21 -3.62 9.49
N ALA A 545 -0.83 -3.85 8.33
CA ALA A 545 -0.25 -4.55 7.22
C ALA A 545 0.92 -3.78 6.57
N ASP A 546 0.73 -2.49 6.32
CA ASP A 546 1.78 -1.63 5.77
C ASP A 546 2.91 -1.40 6.77
N LEU A 547 2.60 -1.27 8.06
CA LEU A 547 3.62 -1.16 9.12
C LEU A 547 4.54 -2.39 9.17
N GLU A 548 3.97 -3.59 9.10
CA GLU A 548 4.74 -4.83 8.99
C GLU A 548 5.60 -4.86 7.72
N THR A 549 5.06 -4.38 6.59
CA THR A 549 5.81 -4.26 5.34
C THR A 549 6.99 -3.30 5.47
N VAL A 550 6.78 -2.12 6.06
CA VAL A 550 7.83 -1.13 6.34
C VAL A 550 8.92 -1.74 7.22
N PHE A 551 8.54 -2.47 8.27
CA PHE A 551 9.50 -3.11 9.18
C PHE A 551 10.22 -4.33 8.57
N ASP A 552 9.61 -5.08 7.65
CA ASP A 552 10.32 -6.17 6.94
C ASP A 552 11.32 -5.61 5.90
N ILE A 553 10.91 -4.58 5.15
CA ILE A 553 11.74 -3.98 4.10
C ILE A 553 12.90 -3.17 4.68
N LEU A 554 12.66 -2.36 5.71
CA LEU A 554 13.69 -1.58 6.40
C LEU A 554 14.33 -2.45 7.49
N VAL A 555 15.52 -2.96 7.22
CA VAL A 555 16.12 -4.02 8.05
C VAL A 555 16.75 -3.47 9.33
N SER A 556 17.32 -2.26 9.31
CA SER A 556 17.99 -1.68 10.47
C SER A 556 17.07 -0.79 11.32
N GLN A 557 17.27 -0.77 12.63
CA GLN A 557 16.50 0.09 13.55
C GLN A 557 16.55 1.58 13.16
N PRO A 558 17.70 2.15 12.76
CA PRO A 558 17.76 3.56 12.36
C PRO A 558 17.04 3.85 11.04
N GLU A 559 17.02 2.93 10.07
CA GLU A 559 16.24 3.12 8.84
C GLU A 559 14.75 3.20 9.15
N ARG A 560 14.24 2.34 10.05
CA ARG A 560 12.85 2.36 10.51
C ARG A 560 12.51 3.68 11.19
N ILE A 561 13.36 4.15 12.09
CA ILE A 561 13.18 5.44 12.79
C ILE A 561 13.25 6.61 11.80
N HIS A 562 14.23 6.61 10.90
CA HIS A 562 14.39 7.66 9.90
C HIS A 562 13.18 7.72 8.95
N TYR A 563 12.62 6.59 8.53
CA TYR A 563 11.40 6.58 7.71
C TYR A 563 10.25 7.33 8.41
N TRP A 564 9.97 7.02 9.68
CA TRP A 564 8.89 7.66 10.43
C TRP A 564 9.17 9.12 10.76
N VAL A 565 10.42 9.48 11.00
CA VAL A 565 10.89 10.88 11.06
C VAL A 565 10.50 11.62 9.78
N ARG A 566 10.85 11.06 8.61
CA ARG A 566 10.60 11.68 7.31
C ARG A 566 9.12 11.73 6.98
N ARG A 567 8.36 10.68 7.28
CA ARG A 567 6.89 10.62 7.12
C ARG A 567 6.18 11.69 7.95
N SER A 568 6.55 11.86 9.22
CA SER A 568 6.01 12.92 10.09
C SER A 568 6.34 14.31 9.57
N GLU A 569 7.55 14.52 9.04
CA GLU A 569 7.94 15.80 8.46
C GLU A 569 7.23 16.10 7.14
N TRP A 570 6.90 15.09 6.34
CA TRP A 570 6.12 15.26 5.11
C TRP A 570 4.66 15.61 5.41
N GLU A 571 4.15 15.16 6.55
CA GLU A 571 2.78 15.44 6.98
C GLU A 571 2.56 16.95 7.16
N GLY A 572 1.73 17.53 6.31
CA GLY A 572 1.51 18.98 6.28
C GLY A 572 2.49 19.80 5.43
N ARG A 573 3.56 19.20 4.87
CA ARG A 573 4.57 19.92 4.07
C ARG A 573 4.51 19.60 2.58
N ALA A 574 4.35 18.33 2.22
CA ALA A 574 4.29 17.89 0.83
C ALA A 574 2.85 17.60 0.41
N ASP A 575 2.49 17.97 -0.82
CA ASP A 575 1.23 17.56 -1.45
C ASP A 575 1.53 16.45 -2.45
N TYR A 576 0.90 15.28 -2.28
CA TYR A 576 1.23 14.09 -3.05
C TYR A 576 0.06 13.12 -3.21
N MET A 577 0.18 12.24 -4.20
CA MET A 577 -0.71 11.11 -4.45
C MET A 577 0.11 9.82 -4.46
N GLY A 578 -0.15 8.95 -3.49
CA GLY A 578 0.47 7.64 -3.29
C GLY A 578 0.02 7.03 -1.96
N ASP A 579 0.16 5.72 -1.81
CA ASP A 579 -0.06 5.01 -0.55
C ASP A 579 1.25 4.88 0.28
N GLU A 580 1.19 4.20 1.43
CA GLU A 580 2.37 4.03 2.29
C GLU A 580 3.50 3.26 1.59
N ILE A 581 3.15 2.27 0.76
CA ILE A 581 4.13 1.42 0.07
C ILE A 581 4.77 2.16 -1.11
N ASP A 582 4.04 3.05 -1.78
CA ASP A 582 4.60 4.02 -2.73
C ASP A 582 5.62 4.92 -2.03
N LEU A 583 5.28 5.48 -0.87
CA LEU A 583 6.20 6.32 -0.07
C LEU A 583 7.43 5.53 0.36
N LEU A 584 7.27 4.26 0.77
CA LEU A 584 8.38 3.37 1.05
C LEU A 584 9.25 3.13 -0.20
N GLY A 585 8.65 2.92 -1.36
CA GLY A 585 9.35 2.80 -2.64
C GLY A 585 10.20 4.04 -2.97
N VAL A 586 9.65 5.24 -2.74
CA VAL A 586 10.38 6.50 -2.87
C VAL A 586 11.50 6.60 -1.83
N TYR A 587 11.22 6.23 -0.57
CA TYR A 587 12.20 6.22 0.52
C TYR A 587 13.43 5.38 0.19
N LEU A 588 13.26 4.18 -0.36
CA LEU A 588 14.39 3.31 -0.71
C LEU A 588 15.34 3.94 -1.76
N LYS A 589 14.82 4.87 -2.57
CA LYS A 589 15.57 5.57 -3.62
C LYS A 589 16.19 6.88 -3.11
N THR A 590 15.50 7.62 -2.25
CA THR A 590 15.86 9.02 -1.93
C THR A 590 15.95 9.32 -0.42
N GLY A 591 15.54 8.41 0.46
CA GLY A 591 15.35 8.69 1.89
C GLY A 591 14.17 9.64 2.14
N LEU A 592 13.20 9.69 1.21
CA LEU A 592 12.16 10.72 1.13
C LEU A 592 12.77 12.13 1.07
N ASN A 593 13.95 12.28 0.46
CA ASN A 593 14.58 13.58 0.23
C ASN A 593 14.47 13.98 -1.25
N LEU A 594 13.52 14.86 -1.58
CA LEU A 594 13.29 15.40 -2.93
C LEU A 594 13.84 16.83 -3.09
N GLY A 595 14.64 17.30 -2.13
CA GLY A 595 15.23 18.63 -2.17
C GLY A 595 14.18 19.74 -2.14
N ASP A 596 14.36 20.76 -2.98
CA ASP A 596 13.43 21.89 -3.07
C ASP A 596 12.00 21.50 -3.46
N LEU A 597 11.78 20.33 -4.06
CA LEU A 597 10.45 19.89 -4.47
C LEU A 597 9.50 19.69 -3.28
N GLU A 598 10.04 19.32 -2.11
CA GLU A 598 9.24 19.18 -0.87
C GLU A 598 8.67 20.50 -0.37
N PHE A 599 9.31 21.61 -0.73
CA PHE A 599 8.96 22.95 -0.26
C PHE A 599 8.23 23.78 -1.32
N ARG A 600 8.09 23.24 -2.53
CA ARG A 600 7.31 23.87 -3.60
C ARG A 600 5.84 23.47 -3.46
N LYS A 601 4.93 24.34 -3.92
CA LYS A 601 3.51 23.99 -4.11
C LYS A 601 3.32 23.09 -5.34
N ALA A 602 4.09 22.01 -5.42
CA ALA A 602 3.97 21.00 -6.46
C ALA A 602 3.16 19.83 -5.91
N HIS A 603 2.25 19.29 -6.73
CA HIS A 603 1.55 18.06 -6.43
C HIS A 603 2.35 16.88 -6.98
N LEU A 604 2.86 16.01 -6.10
CA LEU A 604 3.72 14.90 -6.45
C LEU A 604 2.88 13.65 -6.75
N VAL A 605 2.96 13.13 -7.97
CA VAL A 605 2.32 11.84 -8.30
C VAL A 605 3.35 10.72 -8.11
N LEU A 606 3.18 9.95 -7.04
CA LEU A 606 4.10 8.90 -6.59
C LEU A 606 3.55 7.48 -6.79
N VAL A 607 2.32 7.35 -7.28
CA VAL A 607 1.66 6.06 -7.53
C VAL A 607 2.49 5.15 -8.43
N GLY A 608 2.66 3.90 -7.99
CA GLY A 608 3.38 2.84 -8.68
C GLY A 608 4.85 2.73 -8.28
N GLU A 609 5.33 3.59 -7.39
CA GLU A 609 6.68 3.49 -6.81
C GLU A 609 6.82 2.27 -5.88
N SER A 610 5.69 1.70 -5.42
CA SER A 610 5.58 0.41 -4.72
C SER A 610 6.05 -0.79 -5.55
N THR A 611 6.07 -0.69 -6.89
CA THR A 611 6.28 -1.84 -7.81
C THR A 611 7.40 -2.80 -7.37
N PRO A 612 8.62 -2.36 -7.01
CA PRO A 612 9.70 -3.29 -6.63
C PRO A 612 9.42 -4.10 -5.35
N ILE A 613 8.59 -3.56 -4.46
CA ILE A 613 8.17 -4.18 -3.19
C ILE A 613 7.08 -5.22 -3.49
N ASP A 614 6.08 -4.85 -4.30
CA ASP A 614 5.02 -5.78 -4.75
C ASP A 614 5.62 -6.99 -5.45
N ASP A 615 6.53 -6.71 -6.38
CA ASP A 615 7.32 -7.69 -7.11
C ASP A 615 8.07 -8.67 -6.21
N TYR A 616 8.53 -8.23 -5.03
CA TYR A 616 9.25 -9.05 -4.05
C TYR A 616 8.29 -9.96 -3.27
N TYR A 617 7.17 -9.43 -2.80
CA TYR A 617 6.18 -10.20 -2.04
C TYR A 617 5.45 -11.24 -2.90
N GLU A 618 5.07 -10.86 -4.13
CA GLU A 618 4.44 -11.80 -5.07
C GLU A 618 5.40 -12.93 -5.47
N ALA A 619 6.67 -12.63 -5.75
CA ALA A 619 7.67 -13.66 -6.02
C ALA A 619 7.85 -14.60 -4.82
N ARG A 620 7.93 -14.04 -3.60
CA ARG A 620 8.06 -14.83 -2.37
C ARG A 620 6.87 -15.76 -2.14
N ARG A 621 5.63 -15.31 -2.40
CA ARG A 621 4.41 -16.14 -2.29
C ARG A 621 4.47 -17.35 -3.20
N GLU A 622 4.90 -17.16 -4.45
CA GLU A 622 5.07 -18.24 -5.43
C GLU A 622 6.33 -19.09 -5.20
N GLY A 623 7.05 -18.89 -4.08
CA GLY A 623 8.28 -19.62 -3.77
C GLY A 623 9.48 -19.24 -4.64
N ILE A 624 9.40 -18.13 -5.37
CA ILE A 624 10.46 -17.61 -6.23
C ILE A 624 11.39 -16.71 -5.40
N SER A 625 12.68 -17.04 -5.41
CA SER A 625 13.69 -16.22 -4.72
C SER A 625 13.92 -14.90 -5.47
N LYS A 626 13.68 -13.78 -4.79
CA LYS A 626 13.92 -12.43 -5.29
C LYS A 626 14.63 -11.60 -4.25
N GLU A 627 15.54 -10.73 -4.69
CA GLU A 627 16.28 -9.85 -3.78
C GLU A 627 15.32 -8.85 -3.14
N ARG A 628 15.37 -8.76 -1.81
CA ARG A 628 14.61 -7.77 -1.05
C ARG A 628 15.02 -6.35 -1.47
N PRO A 629 14.08 -5.44 -1.77
CA PRO A 629 14.38 -4.03 -1.97
C PRO A 629 15.08 -3.43 -0.75
N ARG A 630 16.12 -2.60 -0.97
CA ARG A 630 16.92 -2.00 0.11
C ARG A 630 17.19 -0.54 -0.15
N TYR A 631 17.33 0.23 0.94
CA TYR A 631 17.80 1.60 0.89
C TYR A 631 19.18 1.65 0.25
N ARG A 632 19.38 2.63 -0.63
CA ARG A 632 20.61 2.73 -1.41
C ARG A 632 21.56 3.76 -0.82
N SER A 633 22.79 3.32 -0.67
CA SER A 633 23.87 4.14 -0.12
C SER A 633 25.20 3.80 -0.76
N THR A 634 26.15 4.72 -0.68
CA THR A 634 27.51 4.48 -1.17
C THR A 634 28.25 3.52 -0.23
N PRO A 635 29.28 2.79 -0.71
CA PRO A 635 30.04 1.87 0.14
C PRO A 635 30.67 2.54 1.37
N TRP A 636 31.15 3.79 1.24
CA TRP A 636 31.68 4.53 2.39
C TRP A 636 30.60 4.86 3.41
N TRP A 637 29.40 5.28 2.96
CA TRP A 637 28.27 5.51 3.85
C TRP A 637 27.88 4.24 4.60
N GLN A 638 27.69 3.12 3.89
CA GLN A 638 27.34 1.83 4.48
C GLN A 638 28.30 1.44 5.61
N GLN A 639 29.59 1.68 5.41
CA GLN A 639 30.61 1.35 6.40
C GLN A 639 30.57 2.29 7.61
N MET A 640 30.24 3.58 7.41
CA MET A 640 30.00 4.51 8.52
C MET A 640 28.81 4.06 9.37
N LEU A 641 27.69 3.72 8.73
CA LEU A 641 26.47 3.27 9.39
C LEU A 641 26.72 1.94 10.13
N HIS A 642 27.34 0.97 9.47
CA HIS A 642 27.66 -0.33 10.07
C HIS A 642 28.57 -0.20 11.31
N ARG A 643 29.55 0.72 11.28
CA ARG A 643 30.39 0.99 12.44
C ARG A 643 29.61 1.59 13.60
N LEU A 644 28.69 2.52 13.36
CA LEU A 644 27.82 3.07 14.40
C LEU A 644 26.90 2.01 14.99
N GLU A 645 26.30 1.18 14.14
CA GLU A 645 25.41 0.07 14.57
C GLU A 645 26.15 -1.02 15.36
N THR A 646 27.44 -1.24 15.06
CA THR A 646 28.28 -2.20 15.80
C THR A 646 28.72 -1.63 17.16
N GLN A 647 29.11 -0.36 17.20
CA GLN A 647 29.65 0.26 18.42
C GLN A 647 28.56 0.76 19.37
N LYS A 648 27.39 1.12 18.84
CA LYS A 648 26.25 1.70 19.56
C LYS A 648 26.64 2.73 20.63
N PRO A 649 27.44 3.76 20.29
CA PRO A 649 27.70 4.83 21.25
C PRO A 649 26.38 5.51 21.67
N PRO A 650 26.34 6.25 22.79
CA PRO A 650 25.13 6.98 23.17
C PRO A 650 24.62 7.86 22.03
N ARG A 651 23.31 7.87 21.77
CA ARG A 651 22.66 8.65 20.70
C ARG A 651 23.10 8.27 19.28
N TRP A 652 23.57 7.04 19.08
CA TRP A 652 24.03 6.59 17.77
C TRP A 652 22.92 6.57 16.72
N ILE A 653 21.67 6.29 17.10
CA ILE A 653 20.55 6.31 16.16
C ILE A 653 20.32 7.73 15.67
N GLU A 654 20.41 8.72 16.55
CA GLU A 654 20.28 10.14 16.19
C GLU A 654 21.33 10.54 15.15
N ALA A 655 22.59 10.12 15.35
CA ALA A 655 23.64 10.34 14.38
C ALA A 655 23.37 9.64 13.04
N VAL A 656 22.86 8.41 13.05
CA VAL A 656 22.50 7.69 11.83
C VAL A 656 21.32 8.34 11.11
N VAL A 657 20.28 8.78 11.83
CA VAL A 657 19.12 9.48 11.26
C VAL A 657 19.56 10.74 10.51
N VAL A 658 20.47 11.54 11.07
CA VAL A 658 21.06 12.70 10.37
C VAL A 658 21.83 12.28 9.12
N LEU A 659 22.61 11.19 9.18
CA LEU A 659 23.34 10.68 8.01
C LEU A 659 22.42 10.13 6.90
N LEU A 660 21.26 9.59 7.26
CA LEU A 660 20.26 9.06 6.33
C LEU A 660 19.47 10.16 5.60
N CYS A 661 19.50 11.41 6.09
CA CYS A 661 18.93 12.56 5.37
C CYS A 661 19.63 12.85 4.03
N ALA A 662 20.86 12.34 3.82
CA ALA A 662 21.53 12.41 2.52
C ALA A 662 21.14 11.20 1.65
N GLY A 663 20.47 11.43 0.52
CA GLY A 663 20.21 10.41 -0.49
C GLY A 663 21.47 10.01 -1.26
N LEU A 664 21.38 9.01 -2.13
CA LEU A 664 22.55 8.45 -2.84
C LEU A 664 23.34 9.51 -3.63
N LYS A 665 22.63 10.48 -4.23
CA LYS A 665 23.24 11.57 -4.99
C LYS A 665 24.02 12.50 -4.05
N GLU A 666 23.42 12.88 -2.94
CA GLU A 666 23.97 13.75 -1.90
C GLU A 666 25.20 13.10 -1.25
N GLN A 667 25.11 11.80 -0.92
CA GLN A 667 26.23 11.01 -0.39
C GLN A 667 27.41 10.99 -1.37
N THR A 668 27.14 10.81 -2.66
CA THR A 668 28.17 10.79 -3.71
C THR A 668 28.86 12.15 -3.83
N GLU A 669 28.10 13.25 -3.78
CA GLU A 669 28.64 14.61 -3.82
C GLU A 669 29.49 14.89 -2.58
N PHE A 670 28.97 14.58 -1.40
CA PHE A 670 29.66 14.77 -0.13
C PHE A 670 30.98 14.00 -0.08
N GLU A 671 31.00 12.75 -0.56
CA GLU A 671 32.22 11.94 -0.68
C GLU A 671 33.29 12.60 -1.55
N GLN A 672 32.90 13.09 -2.74
CA GLN A 672 33.81 13.71 -3.69
C GLN A 672 34.41 15.00 -3.12
N ARG A 673 33.56 15.82 -2.47
CA ARG A 673 34.00 17.06 -1.81
C ARG A 673 34.90 16.75 -0.62
N THR A 674 34.58 15.74 0.19
CA THR A 674 35.42 15.29 1.30
C THR A 674 36.80 14.83 0.84
N LYS A 675 36.87 14.03 -0.25
CA LYS A 675 38.16 13.62 -0.85
C LYS A 675 38.99 14.82 -1.31
N SER A 676 38.34 15.86 -1.82
CA SER A 676 39.00 17.10 -2.25
C SER A 676 39.58 17.87 -1.05
N VAL A 677 38.84 17.97 0.06
CA VAL A 677 39.32 18.57 1.31
C VAL A 677 40.52 17.80 1.88
N ILE A 678 40.45 16.46 1.92
CA ILE A 678 41.58 15.61 2.36
C ILE A 678 42.82 15.86 1.49
N ALA A 679 42.66 15.95 0.17
CA ALA A 679 43.77 16.19 -0.75
C ALA A 679 44.41 17.58 -0.56
N ASP A 680 43.59 18.63 -0.33
CA ASP A 680 44.09 19.98 -0.06
C ASP A 680 44.87 20.03 1.25
N VAL A 681 44.34 19.46 2.34
CA VAL A 681 45.01 19.41 3.65
C VAL A 681 46.30 18.58 3.58
N LYS A 682 46.30 17.45 2.84
CA LYS A 682 47.51 16.63 2.65
C LYS A 682 48.62 17.38 1.89
N LYS A 683 48.24 18.18 0.89
CA LYS A 683 49.18 18.95 0.07
C LYS A 683 49.69 20.21 0.77
N ASN A 684 48.79 20.97 1.38
CA ASN A 684 49.05 22.32 1.88
C ASN A 684 49.22 22.39 3.41
N ARG A 685 48.94 21.30 4.14
CA ARG A 685 49.16 21.14 5.59
C ARG A 685 48.55 22.31 6.37
N GLU A 686 49.34 22.98 7.21
CA GLU A 686 48.93 24.12 8.04
C GLU A 686 48.32 25.27 7.23
N ARG A 687 48.72 25.46 5.96
CA ARG A 687 48.16 26.51 5.09
C ARG A 687 46.71 26.23 4.68
N ALA A 688 46.22 25.02 4.88
CA ALA A 688 44.83 24.64 4.64
C ALA A 688 43.97 24.64 5.91
N ALA A 689 44.47 25.11 7.06
CA ALA A 689 43.76 25.05 8.33
C ALA A 689 42.40 25.77 8.33
N SER A 690 42.21 26.82 7.50
CA SER A 690 40.92 27.51 7.33
C SER A 690 39.99 26.86 6.30
N ARG A 691 40.45 25.82 5.59
CA ARG A 691 39.74 25.11 4.50
C ARG A 691 39.71 23.60 4.72
N ASN A 692 39.91 23.17 5.97
CA ASN A 692 39.97 21.76 6.36
C ASN A 692 38.60 21.17 6.74
N GLY A 693 37.54 21.97 6.69
CA GLY A 693 36.16 21.57 6.98
C GLY A 693 35.24 21.71 5.77
N LEU A 694 34.25 20.85 5.71
CA LEU A 694 33.15 20.87 4.76
C LEU A 694 31.85 20.76 5.54
N ILE A 695 30.91 21.67 5.31
CA ILE A 695 29.53 21.57 5.79
C ILE A 695 28.64 21.28 4.60
N TYR A 696 27.72 20.35 4.76
CA TYR A 696 26.78 19.92 3.75
C TYR A 696 25.38 19.84 4.35
N ILE A 697 24.43 20.51 3.69
CA ILE A 697 23.03 20.51 4.08
C ILE A 697 22.27 19.83 2.94
N PRO A 698 21.56 18.72 3.19
CA PRO A 698 20.94 17.93 2.13
C PRO A 698 19.93 18.70 1.27
N ALA A 699 19.22 19.67 1.85
CA ALA A 699 18.28 20.54 1.15
C ALA A 699 18.06 21.86 1.93
N LYS A 700 17.66 22.93 1.23
CA LYS A 700 17.28 24.19 1.89
C LYS A 700 16.08 23.95 2.83
N GLY A 701 16.10 24.54 4.03
CA GLY A 701 15.03 24.34 5.03
C GLY A 701 15.16 23.08 5.88
N ARG A 702 16.24 22.29 5.71
CA ARG A 702 16.53 21.13 6.56
C ARG A 702 17.09 21.54 7.92
N SER A 703 16.77 20.71 8.92
CA SER A 703 17.27 20.90 10.28
C SER A 703 18.59 20.18 10.55
N GLU A 704 18.96 19.27 9.65
CA GLU A 704 20.13 18.42 9.75
C GLU A 704 21.25 18.87 8.81
N ALA A 705 22.48 18.88 9.34
CA ALA A 705 23.70 19.08 8.59
C ALA A 705 24.66 17.89 8.76
N ILE A 706 25.45 17.64 7.72
CA ILE A 706 26.51 16.63 7.72
C ILE A 706 27.81 17.36 7.38
N ALA A 707 28.84 17.15 8.17
CA ALA A 707 30.11 17.82 7.98
C ALA A 707 31.28 16.82 7.95
N ALA A 708 32.31 17.15 7.17
CA ALA A 708 33.57 16.43 7.16
C ALA A 708 34.70 17.35 7.62
N LEU A 709 35.58 16.82 8.46
CA LEU A 709 36.74 17.55 8.98
C LEU A 709 38.02 16.75 8.73
N ALA A 710 38.93 17.30 7.95
CA ALA A 710 40.25 16.74 7.71
C ALA A 710 41.25 17.27 8.75
N LEU A 711 41.89 16.36 9.47
CA LEU A 711 42.82 16.65 10.55
C LEU A 711 44.20 16.06 10.23
N MET A 712 45.26 16.78 10.62
CA MET A 712 46.62 16.22 10.70
C MET A 712 46.83 15.54 12.06
N ASP A 713 47.87 14.70 12.18
CA ASP A 713 48.21 14.04 13.46
C ASP A 713 48.35 15.03 14.62
N THR A 714 48.93 16.21 14.35
CA THR A 714 49.11 17.30 15.33
C THR A 714 47.79 17.86 15.87
N GLN A 715 46.68 17.69 15.14
CA GLN A 715 45.37 18.24 15.49
C GLN A 715 44.44 17.20 16.14
N ILE A 716 44.81 15.92 16.13
CA ILE A 716 44.01 14.84 16.72
C ILE A 716 43.72 15.04 18.22
N PRO A 717 44.64 15.56 19.05
CA PRO A 717 44.35 15.86 20.45
C PRO A 717 43.21 16.89 20.61
N GLU A 718 43.10 17.87 19.72
CA GLU A 718 42.08 18.94 19.75
C GLU A 718 40.83 18.64 18.92
N ARG A 719 40.70 17.43 18.38
CA ARG A 719 39.64 17.08 17.41
C ARG A 719 38.22 17.46 17.87
N HIS A 720 37.89 17.27 19.16
CA HIS A 720 36.55 17.59 19.68
C HIS A 720 36.23 19.07 19.50
N ARG A 721 37.13 19.95 19.95
CA ARG A 721 37.01 21.41 19.83
C ARG A 721 36.89 21.83 18.36
N LEU A 722 37.67 21.22 17.47
CA LEU A 722 37.62 21.54 16.04
C LEU A 722 36.31 21.08 15.39
N MET A 723 35.78 19.91 15.77
CA MET A 723 34.48 19.42 15.32
C MET A 723 33.34 20.31 15.82
N GLU A 724 33.38 20.71 17.10
CA GLU A 724 32.41 21.61 17.71
C GLU A 724 32.41 23.00 17.06
N ASN A 725 33.59 23.55 16.77
CA ASN A 725 33.70 24.79 16.01
C ASN A 725 33.02 24.66 14.65
N LEU A 726 33.25 23.58 13.91
CA LEU A 726 32.63 23.36 12.59
C LEU A 726 31.10 23.24 12.69
N ALA A 727 30.59 22.50 13.67
CA ALA A 727 29.15 22.42 13.93
C ALA A 727 28.55 23.79 14.31
N THR A 728 29.25 24.58 15.13
CA THR A 728 28.82 25.94 15.49
C THR A 728 28.73 26.85 14.28
N HIS A 729 29.67 26.75 13.32
CA HIS A 729 29.56 27.48 12.06
C HIS A 729 28.32 27.05 11.26
N ALA A 730 28.00 25.76 11.20
CA ALA A 730 26.79 25.28 10.54
C ALA A 730 25.52 25.89 11.17
N PHE A 731 25.44 25.95 12.50
CA PHE A 731 24.31 26.53 13.23
C PHE A 731 24.18 28.05 13.10
N ALA A 732 25.30 28.73 12.88
CA ALA A 732 25.37 30.19 12.75
C ALA A 732 25.06 30.65 11.31
N GLU A 733 25.59 29.95 10.31
CA GLU A 733 25.39 30.29 8.89
C GLU A 733 24.02 29.84 8.37
N HIS A 734 23.41 28.84 9.00
CA HIS A 734 22.13 28.27 8.58
C HIS A 734 21.13 28.25 9.72
N THR A 735 20.14 29.13 9.65
CA THR A 735 19.14 29.35 10.71
C THR A 735 18.34 28.09 11.04
N ASP A 736 18.00 27.32 10.01
CA ASP A 736 17.13 26.15 10.10
C ASP A 736 17.84 24.93 10.70
N VAL A 737 19.18 24.90 10.65
CA VAL A 737 19.97 23.77 11.14
C VAL A 737 20.03 23.77 12.67
N ASN A 738 19.59 22.67 13.26
CA ASN A 738 19.60 22.42 14.70
C ASN A 738 20.44 21.18 15.09
N GLN A 739 20.83 20.34 14.13
CA GLN A 739 21.66 19.16 14.35
C GLN A 739 22.77 19.07 13.31
N CYS A 740 23.97 18.67 13.73
CA CYS A 740 25.12 18.51 12.84
C CYS A 740 25.93 17.27 13.22
N VAL A 741 26.07 16.32 12.28
CA VAL A 741 26.99 15.19 12.42
C VAL A 741 28.31 15.54 11.75
N VAL A 742 29.40 15.53 12.52
CA VAL A 742 30.74 15.81 12.03
C VAL A 742 31.55 14.52 11.94
N VAL A 743 32.05 14.20 10.75
CA VAL A 743 32.93 13.06 10.46
C VAL A 743 34.37 13.56 10.36
N ALA A 744 35.20 13.22 11.34
CA ALA A 744 36.61 13.59 11.38
C ALA A 744 37.52 12.49 10.79
N LEU A 745 38.40 12.91 9.87
CA LEU A 745 39.29 12.07 9.09
C LEU A 745 40.74 12.52 9.32
N ASN A 746 41.62 11.60 9.67
CA ASN A 746 43.04 11.91 9.82
C ASN A 746 43.75 11.73 8.47
N VAL A 747 44.32 12.81 7.92
CA VAL A 747 44.97 12.77 6.60
C VAL A 747 46.32 12.04 6.61
N ASP A 748 46.94 11.89 7.79
CA ASP A 748 48.21 11.19 8.00
C ASP A 748 48.01 9.68 8.27
N ASP A 749 46.89 9.30 8.89
CA ASP A 749 46.45 7.91 9.14
C ASP A 749 44.94 7.77 8.84
N LEU A 750 44.61 7.54 7.56
CA LEU A 750 43.23 7.41 7.09
C LEU A 750 42.60 6.08 7.57
N LYS A 751 42.18 6.05 8.83
CA LYS A 751 41.35 4.96 9.35
C LYS A 751 39.98 4.96 8.67
N TYR A 752 39.68 3.86 8.00
CA TYR A 752 38.39 3.66 7.35
C TYR A 752 37.33 3.16 8.35
N PRO A 753 36.07 3.64 8.27
CA PRO A 753 35.57 4.70 7.40
C PRO A 753 35.84 6.12 7.93
N TYR A 754 36.12 6.29 9.22
CA TYR A 754 36.48 7.57 9.85
C TYR A 754 37.36 7.39 11.10
N ARG A 755 37.98 8.48 11.57
CA ARG A 755 38.74 8.50 12.84
C ARG A 755 37.86 8.79 14.05
N SER A 756 36.99 9.79 13.95
CA SER A 756 36.03 10.16 15.00
C SER A 756 34.74 10.69 14.37
N LEU A 757 33.62 10.50 15.06
CA LEU A 757 32.31 11.00 14.64
C LEU A 757 31.61 11.55 15.88
N ALA A 758 30.98 12.71 15.75
CA ALA A 758 30.19 13.31 16.82
C ALA A 758 28.91 13.95 16.27
N CYS A 759 27.84 13.86 17.04
CA CYS A 759 26.57 14.52 16.76
C CYS A 759 26.43 15.72 17.71
N PHE A 760 26.27 16.91 17.15
CA PHE A 760 26.08 18.15 17.88
C PHE A 760 24.65 18.64 17.70
N THR A 761 24.09 19.23 18.76
CA THR A 761 22.76 19.83 18.75
C THR A 761 22.91 21.31 19.09
N LYS A 762 22.19 22.17 18.37
CA LYS A 762 22.16 23.60 18.62
C LYS A 762 21.62 23.86 20.04
N PRO A 763 22.32 24.64 20.88
CA PRO A 763 21.80 24.99 22.19
C PRO A 763 20.45 25.71 22.07
N THR A 764 19.44 25.25 22.79
CA THR A 764 18.18 25.98 22.94
C THR A 764 18.46 27.27 23.73
N GLN A 765 18.12 28.43 23.16
CA GLN A 765 18.10 29.68 23.91
C GLN A 765 16.98 29.55 24.95
N HIS A 766 17.34 29.48 26.23
CA HIS A 766 16.41 29.47 27.35
C HIS A 766 15.81 30.86 27.58
#